data_AF-A0A964EGI2-F1
#
_entry.id   AF-A0A964EGI2-F1
#
_cell.length_a   1.000
_cell.length_b   1.000
_cell.length_c   1.000
_cell.angle_alpha   90.00
_cell.angle_beta   90.00
_cell.angle_gamma   90.00
#
_symmetry.space_group_name_H-M   'P 1'
#
loop_
_entity.id
_entity.type
_entity.pdbx_description
1 polymer ?
#
loop_
_entity_poly.entity_id
_entity_poly.type
_entity_poly.pdbx_seq_one_letter_code
_entity_poly.pdbx_strand_id
1 'polypeptide(L)'
;MFTAIKKQWQNILIVILFALAPAIAVWFLKESPQHRYIHIENFRYGKNPSSIYCNRGDTLHLTFSSKDTGHSFFLEEFDMDVKVEPGNNTVLVFKASNPTLPPEIKDEVILVAKHAGLFGSFISKSNYRCHVWCGPMHAFEHGKLIIAPNYLLNMSIGLLLGIFVVVLRSIRKGQFEIRNNTLTNDSPDLLIKFPLLKKLIKKNWFQPSLMIFGFTILYIVLLTTLFGTQMSGRNLGVMLVWTVWLFLVAAIFTPLGGRLWCLACPLPMFGEFLQRRSITHVREGKTGGYRNQFFGLNLKWPKKLENGWIRLFLFLITGTLSTTLVSIPQATGIAILLLIIGSTFMSGIWELRSFCRYVCPINTFISLYSKVGKLSIRKADHDVCAKCKPLFCEKGSFSGWACPYGLNVREIDDNFDCGLCTECVRSCLYDNVALRWNKISNDTGIKEISKGWTALVMFILGAAYTILYLGHWPKLRDYVNILDKGNWDLFAIYTIVLWLIALIIFPAIFWIISKFGKELSKAKEKPFNIMISQTSSLLPIGLSIWIAFVMQMLFTNFSFFSQSLSDPFGWGWNLLGLAGTPWKQLIPHLIPMIQVIIVIFGFYYSIKNLWDIWSNKIEYVNYPFNGFLTTSIFHLIITCLFIFFYTN
;
A
#
# COMPACT_ATOMS: atom_id res chain seq x y z
N MET A 1 20.63 -30.78 15.92
CA MET A 1 19.17 -30.52 15.94
C MET A 1 18.70 -29.95 17.27
N PHE A 2 18.95 -30.60 18.41
CA PHE A 2 18.56 -30.13 19.76
C PHE A 2 19.06 -28.72 20.14
N THR A 3 20.29 -28.35 19.80
CA THR A 3 20.87 -27.02 20.08
C THR A 3 20.20 -25.90 19.28
N ALA A 4 19.82 -26.16 18.02
CA ALA A 4 19.10 -25.22 17.17
C ALA A 4 17.66 -24.98 17.67
N ILE A 5 16.98 -26.06 18.08
CA ILE A 5 15.63 -26.00 18.68
C ILE A 5 15.67 -25.21 20.00
N LYS A 6 16.61 -25.52 20.91
CA LYS A 6 16.77 -24.81 22.20
C LYS A 6 16.99 -23.30 21.99
N LYS A 7 17.76 -22.91 20.99
CA LYS A 7 18.02 -21.50 20.66
C LYS A 7 16.79 -20.79 20.10
N GLN A 8 16.01 -21.46 19.24
CA GLN A 8 14.75 -20.91 18.74
C GLN A 8 13.76 -20.68 19.88
N TRP A 9 13.65 -21.63 20.82
CA TRP A 9 12.84 -21.47 22.04
C TRP A 9 13.27 -20.29 22.90
N GLN A 10 14.58 -20.08 23.12
CA GLN A 10 15.07 -18.92 23.87
C GLN A 10 14.67 -17.59 23.22
N ASN A 11 14.79 -17.48 21.89
CA ASN A 11 14.40 -16.27 21.17
C ASN A 11 12.89 -16.03 21.27
N ILE A 12 12.08 -17.08 21.14
CA ILE A 12 10.62 -17.01 21.29
C ILE A 12 10.26 -16.56 22.71
N LEU A 13 10.88 -17.12 23.74
CA LEU A 13 10.65 -16.74 25.13
C LEU A 13 10.98 -15.27 25.41
N ILE A 14 12.07 -14.75 24.85
CA ILE A 14 12.42 -13.31 24.96
C ILE A 14 11.31 -12.46 24.36
N VAL A 15 10.85 -12.79 23.15
CA VAL A 15 9.80 -12.04 22.46
C VAL A 15 8.49 -12.07 23.24
N ILE A 16 8.09 -13.25 23.75
CA ILE A 16 6.88 -13.42 24.57
C ILE A 16 6.98 -12.61 25.87
N LEU A 17 8.12 -12.68 26.57
CA LEU A 17 8.33 -11.94 27.82
C LEU A 17 8.20 -10.43 27.60
N PHE A 18 8.85 -9.92 26.55
CA PHE A 18 8.77 -8.50 26.20
C PHE A 18 7.37 -8.07 25.80
N ALA A 19 6.56 -8.94 25.18
CA ALA A 19 5.16 -8.64 24.85
C ALA A 19 4.24 -8.68 26.09
N LEU A 20 4.40 -9.68 26.96
CA LEU A 20 3.50 -9.89 28.11
C LEU A 20 3.81 -8.98 29.30
N ALA A 21 5.09 -8.68 29.58
CA ALA A 21 5.45 -7.90 30.76
C ALA A 21 4.80 -6.49 30.80
N PRO A 22 4.80 -5.69 29.70
CA PRO A 22 4.07 -4.43 29.67
C PRO A 22 2.55 -4.59 29.80
N ALA A 23 1.97 -5.63 29.18
CA ALA A 23 0.54 -5.89 29.26
C ALA A 23 0.10 -6.23 30.70
N ILE A 24 0.91 -7.03 31.41
CA ILE A 24 0.71 -7.37 32.83
C ILE A 24 0.91 -6.13 33.70
N ALA A 25 1.94 -5.31 33.44
CA ALA A 25 2.18 -4.10 34.22
C ALA A 25 0.99 -3.13 34.18
N VAL A 26 0.40 -2.93 33.00
CA VAL A 26 -0.74 -2.02 32.84
C VAL A 26 -2.04 -2.62 33.40
N TRP A 27 -2.13 -3.95 33.58
CA TRP A 27 -3.25 -4.56 34.31
C TRP A 27 -3.36 -4.04 35.76
N PHE A 28 -2.23 -3.80 36.43
CA PHE A 28 -2.19 -3.23 37.78
C PHE A 28 -2.55 -1.74 37.83
N LEU A 29 -2.53 -1.04 36.69
CA LEU A 29 -2.92 0.37 36.56
C LEU A 29 -4.41 0.54 36.21
N LYS A 30 -5.18 -0.55 36.20
CA LYS A 30 -6.59 -0.50 35.85
C LYS A 30 -7.38 0.26 36.92
N GLU A 31 -8.01 1.34 36.51
CA GLU A 31 -8.95 2.09 37.35
C GLU A 31 -10.31 1.39 37.47
N SER A 32 -11.02 1.68 38.55
CA SER A 32 -12.38 1.21 38.79
C SER A 32 -13.37 1.86 37.81
N PRO A 33 -14.42 1.15 37.38
CA PRO A 33 -15.48 1.71 36.54
C PRO A 33 -16.13 2.96 37.15
N GLN A 34 -16.37 3.97 36.32
CA GLN A 34 -17.02 5.23 36.69
C GLN A 34 -18.12 5.61 35.70
N HIS A 35 -19.01 6.51 36.12
CA HIS A 35 -19.95 7.17 35.22
C HIS A 35 -19.27 8.39 34.58
N ARG A 36 -19.38 8.53 33.26
CA ARG A 36 -18.82 9.66 32.51
C ARG A 36 -19.90 10.30 31.64
N TYR A 37 -20.03 11.62 31.72
CA TYR A 37 -20.98 12.40 30.93
C TYR A 37 -20.24 13.12 29.82
N ILE A 38 -20.62 12.84 28.57
CA ILE A 38 -19.90 13.32 27.39
C ILE A 38 -20.91 13.89 26.41
N HIS A 39 -20.78 15.18 26.12
CA HIS A 39 -21.51 15.81 25.04
C HIS A 39 -20.73 15.68 23.73
N ILE A 40 -21.37 15.17 22.68
CA ILE A 40 -20.80 14.99 21.34
C ILE A 40 -21.46 15.95 20.37
N GLU A 41 -20.70 16.98 20.01
CA GLU A 41 -21.09 17.97 19.02
C GLU A 41 -20.61 17.54 17.63
N ASN A 42 -21.55 17.34 16.70
CA ASN A 42 -21.27 16.95 15.32
C ASN A 42 -21.27 18.19 14.42
N PHE A 43 -20.39 18.19 13.42
CA PHE A 43 -20.28 19.23 12.41
C PHE A 43 -19.63 18.64 11.16
N ARG A 44 -19.67 19.36 10.04
CA ARG A 44 -19.16 18.87 8.75
C ARG A 44 -17.74 18.30 8.86
N TYR A 45 -17.64 16.99 8.62
CA TYR A 45 -16.39 16.23 8.58
C TYR A 45 -15.63 16.16 9.92
N GLY A 46 -16.32 16.34 11.04
CA GLY A 46 -15.70 16.29 12.35
C GLY A 46 -16.67 16.15 13.53
N LYS A 47 -16.10 15.82 14.68
CA LYS A 47 -16.83 15.64 15.94
C LYS A 47 -16.01 16.22 17.08
N ASN A 48 -16.69 16.78 18.08
CA ASN A 48 -16.08 17.27 19.31
C ASN A 48 -16.77 16.62 20.53
N PRO A 49 -16.04 15.84 21.36
CA PRO A 49 -14.64 15.48 21.20
C PRO A 49 -14.40 14.54 20.00
N SER A 50 -13.24 14.68 19.35
CA SER A 50 -12.80 13.75 18.29
C SER A 50 -12.21 12.46 18.85
N SER A 51 -12.00 12.40 20.16
CA SER A 51 -11.45 11.26 20.88
C SER A 51 -12.08 11.17 22.25
N ILE A 52 -12.65 10.02 22.57
CA ILE A 52 -13.23 9.71 23.86
C ILE A 52 -12.31 8.71 24.56
N TYR A 53 -11.84 9.07 25.76
CA TYR A 53 -11.05 8.18 26.60
C TYR A 53 -11.88 7.75 27.80
N CYS A 54 -11.89 6.45 28.06
CA CYS A 54 -12.62 5.84 29.17
C CYS A 54 -11.90 4.60 29.68
N ASN A 55 -12.28 4.14 30.87
CA ASN A 55 -11.83 2.88 31.43
C ASN A 55 -12.80 1.76 31.08
N ARG A 56 -12.26 0.55 31.04
CA ARG A 56 -13.04 -0.65 30.76
C ARG A 56 -14.09 -0.87 31.82
N GLY A 57 -15.36 -0.84 31.39
CA GLY A 57 -16.52 -0.97 32.26
C GLY A 57 -17.15 0.36 32.67
N ASP A 58 -16.57 1.51 32.31
CA ASP A 58 -17.20 2.80 32.53
C ASP A 58 -18.57 2.87 31.87
N THR A 59 -19.51 3.54 32.53
CA THR A 59 -20.83 3.85 31.98
C THR A 59 -20.76 5.24 31.35
N LEU A 60 -20.80 5.30 30.02
CA LEU A 60 -20.77 6.55 29.26
C LEU A 60 -22.20 7.01 29.00
N HIS A 61 -22.49 8.21 29.48
CA HIS A 61 -23.71 8.97 29.26
C HIS A 61 -23.45 9.96 28.12
N LEU A 62 -23.97 9.65 26.93
CA LEU A 62 -23.72 10.40 25.71
C LEU A 62 -24.93 11.25 25.34
N THR A 63 -24.70 12.55 25.20
CA THR A 63 -25.66 13.49 24.60
C THR A 63 -25.10 14.01 23.28
N PHE A 64 -25.97 14.47 22.39
CA PHE A 64 -25.56 14.85 21.04
C PHE A 64 -26.13 16.20 20.64
N SER A 65 -25.39 16.90 19.78
CA SER A 65 -25.87 18.06 19.04
C SER A 65 -25.29 18.06 17.63
N SER A 66 -25.90 18.83 16.73
CA SER A 66 -25.38 19.09 15.39
C SER A 66 -25.37 20.58 15.09
N LYS A 67 -24.26 21.09 14.54
CA LYS A 67 -24.10 22.50 14.18
C LYS A 67 -24.72 22.89 12.83
N ASP A 68 -24.84 21.95 11.91
CA ASP A 68 -25.09 22.26 10.50
C ASP A 68 -26.15 21.37 9.84
N THR A 69 -25.95 20.06 9.79
CA THR A 69 -26.82 19.14 9.04
C THR A 69 -27.07 17.84 9.81
N GLY A 70 -27.78 16.90 9.20
CA GLY A 70 -27.95 15.56 9.75
C GLY A 70 -26.60 14.85 9.85
N HIS A 71 -26.28 14.37 11.04
CA HIS A 71 -25.09 13.56 11.31
C HIS A 71 -25.49 12.25 11.96
N SER A 72 -24.50 11.40 12.20
CA SER A 72 -24.71 10.20 12.99
C SER A 72 -23.49 9.77 13.76
N PHE A 73 -23.70 9.09 14.88
CA PHE A 73 -22.69 8.38 15.64
C PHE A 73 -22.88 6.89 15.43
N PHE A 74 -22.17 6.36 14.43
CA PHE A 74 -22.18 4.95 14.09
C PHE A 74 -21.03 4.23 14.81
N LEU A 75 -21.38 3.32 15.72
CA LEU A 75 -20.46 2.53 16.52
C LEU A 75 -20.91 1.06 16.51
N GLU A 76 -20.60 0.37 15.42
CA GLU A 76 -21.06 -1.00 15.14
C GLU A 76 -20.70 -2.02 16.22
N GLU A 77 -19.52 -1.87 16.84
CA GLU A 77 -19.04 -2.78 17.89
C GLU A 77 -19.89 -2.75 19.17
N PHE A 78 -20.75 -1.73 19.31
CA PHE A 78 -21.70 -1.54 20.42
C PHE A 78 -23.15 -1.59 19.94
N ASP A 79 -23.40 -2.13 18.73
CA ASP A 79 -24.71 -2.27 18.11
C ASP A 79 -25.51 -0.97 18.01
N MET A 80 -24.85 0.14 17.67
CA MET A 80 -25.43 1.48 17.78
C MET A 80 -25.21 2.34 16.53
N ASP A 81 -26.29 2.95 16.06
CA ASP A 81 -26.31 3.99 15.03
C ASP A 81 -27.24 5.12 15.47
N VAL A 82 -26.65 6.17 16.06
CA VAL A 82 -27.40 7.34 16.55
C VAL A 82 -27.51 8.35 15.42
N LYS A 83 -28.72 8.76 15.02
CA LYS A 83 -28.95 9.86 14.08
C LYS A 83 -29.19 11.15 14.85
N VAL A 84 -28.50 12.21 14.43
CA VAL A 84 -28.47 13.51 15.10
C VAL A 84 -28.92 14.57 14.12
N GLU A 85 -30.03 15.23 14.41
CA GLU A 85 -30.59 16.31 13.60
C GLU A 85 -30.31 17.68 14.23
N PRO A 86 -30.06 18.73 13.42
CA PRO A 86 -29.82 20.06 13.94
C PRO A 86 -31.09 20.64 14.59
N GLY A 87 -30.92 21.30 15.75
CA GLY A 87 -32.02 21.95 16.47
C GLY A 87 -32.93 21.03 17.30
N ASN A 88 -32.65 19.73 17.35
CA ASN A 88 -33.37 18.77 18.19
C ASN A 88 -32.50 18.35 19.39
N ASN A 89 -33.09 18.27 20.57
CA ASN A 89 -32.43 17.79 21.79
C ASN A 89 -32.50 16.26 21.96
N THR A 90 -33.40 15.61 21.19
CA THR A 90 -33.53 14.15 21.13
C THR A 90 -32.78 13.58 19.94
N VAL A 91 -32.36 12.31 20.05
CA VAL A 91 -31.74 11.54 18.98
C VAL A 91 -32.52 10.27 18.66
N LEU A 92 -32.39 9.80 17.42
CA LEU A 92 -32.93 8.51 16.98
C LEU A 92 -31.84 7.44 17.07
N VAL A 93 -32.05 6.42 17.90
CA VAL A 93 -31.09 5.34 18.12
C VAL A 93 -31.54 4.08 17.39
N PHE A 94 -30.79 3.70 16.35
CA PHE A 94 -31.00 2.44 15.62
C PHE A 94 -30.01 1.37 16.09
N LYS A 95 -30.41 0.10 15.98
CA LYS A 95 -29.50 -1.04 16.15
C LYS A 95 -28.75 -1.30 14.85
N ALA A 96 -27.42 -1.32 14.90
CA ALA A 96 -26.58 -1.57 13.73
C ALA A 96 -26.74 -3.01 13.19
N SER A 97 -27.06 -3.96 14.06
CA SER A 97 -27.28 -5.37 13.79
C SER A 97 -28.54 -5.59 12.95
N ASN A 98 -29.60 -4.83 13.24
CA ASN A 98 -30.88 -4.85 12.55
C ASN A 98 -31.52 -3.44 12.47
N PRO A 99 -31.18 -2.67 11.43
CA PRO A 99 -31.68 -1.30 11.28
C PRO A 99 -33.11 -1.20 10.73
N THR A 100 -33.79 -2.32 10.44
CA THR A 100 -35.20 -2.30 10.02
C THR A 100 -36.17 -2.14 11.19
N LEU A 101 -35.67 -2.29 12.43
CA LEU A 101 -36.47 -2.05 13.63
C LEU A 101 -36.70 -0.54 13.80
N PRO A 102 -37.85 -0.13 14.38
CA PRO A 102 -38.10 1.28 14.66
C PRO A 102 -37.05 1.83 15.63
N PRO A 103 -36.60 3.09 15.45
CA PRO A 103 -35.60 3.69 16.32
C PRO A 103 -36.18 4.01 17.70
N GLU A 104 -35.32 3.99 18.72
CA GLU A 104 -35.63 4.51 20.05
C GLU A 104 -35.33 6.01 20.07
N ILE A 105 -36.27 6.83 20.55
CA ILE A 105 -36.08 8.27 20.75
C ILE A 105 -35.52 8.48 22.16
N LYS A 106 -34.36 9.13 22.28
CA LYS A 106 -33.70 9.36 23.56
C LYS A 106 -33.09 10.76 23.65
N ASP A 107 -33.10 11.35 24.84
CA ASP A 107 -32.29 12.54 25.16
C ASP A 107 -30.83 12.17 25.46
N GLU A 108 -30.62 10.97 26.00
CA GLU A 108 -29.32 10.46 26.41
C GLU A 108 -29.15 9.00 25.96
N VAL A 109 -27.96 8.68 25.45
CA VAL A 109 -27.57 7.32 25.09
C VAL A 109 -26.55 6.81 26.10
N ILE A 110 -26.91 5.75 26.81
CA ILE A 110 -26.06 5.11 27.82
C ILE A 110 -25.39 3.89 27.20
N LEU A 111 -24.06 3.78 27.32
CA LEU A 111 -23.31 2.59 26.94
C LEU A 111 -22.27 2.22 27.98
N VAL A 112 -22.01 0.92 28.15
CA VAL A 112 -20.92 0.42 29.01
C VAL A 112 -19.70 0.17 28.14
N ALA A 113 -18.57 0.80 28.44
CA ALA A 113 -17.32 0.75 27.67
C ALA A 113 -16.59 -0.59 27.81
N LYS A 114 -17.19 -1.65 27.26
CA LYS A 114 -16.65 -3.01 27.28
C LYS A 114 -17.11 -3.80 26.05
N HIS A 115 -16.15 -4.27 25.26
CA HIS A 115 -16.43 -5.21 24.17
C HIS A 115 -16.81 -6.60 24.72
N ALA A 116 -17.76 -7.24 24.02
CA ALA A 116 -18.14 -8.62 24.28
C ALA A 116 -17.09 -9.62 23.78
N GLY A 117 -17.15 -10.85 24.29
CA GLY A 117 -16.34 -11.99 23.81
C GLY A 117 -14.94 -12.13 24.42
N LEU A 118 -14.28 -13.23 24.07
CA LEU A 118 -12.98 -13.65 24.64
C LEU A 118 -11.85 -12.65 24.40
N PHE A 119 -11.87 -11.99 23.23
CA PHE A 119 -10.88 -10.96 22.85
C PHE A 119 -11.30 -9.54 23.23
N GLY A 120 -12.46 -9.37 23.87
CA GLY A 120 -13.01 -8.07 24.24
C GLY A 120 -12.04 -7.23 25.06
N SER A 121 -11.25 -7.87 25.93
CA SER A 121 -10.21 -7.24 26.73
C SER A 121 -9.02 -6.71 25.92
N PHE A 122 -8.69 -7.33 24.78
CA PHE A 122 -7.58 -6.90 23.91
C PHE A 122 -7.97 -5.75 22.97
N ILE A 123 -9.26 -5.59 22.71
CA ILE A 123 -9.78 -4.50 21.88
C ILE A 123 -9.87 -3.25 22.77
N SER A 124 -9.04 -2.26 22.45
CA SER A 124 -8.91 -1.01 23.21
C SER A 124 -9.20 0.23 22.38
N LYS A 125 -9.54 0.08 21.10
CA LYS A 125 -9.87 1.17 20.19
C LYS A 125 -11.01 0.78 19.27
N SER A 126 -12.03 1.63 19.24
CA SER A 126 -13.11 1.60 18.27
C SER A 126 -13.19 2.93 17.55
N ASN A 127 -13.58 2.92 16.27
CA ASN A 127 -13.81 4.15 15.52
C ASN A 127 -15.31 4.37 15.38
N TYR A 128 -15.81 5.48 15.93
CA TYR A 128 -17.16 5.93 15.62
C TYR A 128 -17.14 6.77 14.36
N ARG A 129 -18.10 6.54 13.47
CA ARG A 129 -18.18 7.15 12.15
C ARG A 129 -19.47 7.95 11.97
N CYS A 130 -19.59 8.63 10.86
CA CYS A 130 -20.85 9.11 10.35
C CYS A 130 -21.36 8.11 9.29
N HIS A 131 -22.62 7.70 9.40
CA HIS A 131 -23.38 6.91 8.44
C HIS A 131 -24.33 7.77 7.58
N VAL A 132 -24.69 8.98 8.04
CA VAL A 132 -25.55 9.94 7.31
C VAL A 132 -24.70 10.79 6.38
N TRP A 133 -25.03 10.81 5.10
CA TRP A 133 -24.31 11.62 4.11
C TRP A 133 -24.36 13.12 4.44
N CYS A 134 -23.25 13.67 4.93
CA CYS A 134 -23.08 15.08 5.33
C CYS A 134 -22.26 15.92 4.31
N GLY A 135 -21.87 15.31 3.18
CA GLY A 135 -21.15 15.96 2.07
C GLY A 135 -20.02 15.10 1.47
N PRO A 136 -19.28 15.61 0.46
CA PRO A 136 -18.30 14.83 -0.30
C PRO A 136 -17.16 14.19 0.51
N MET A 137 -16.83 14.75 1.68
CA MET A 137 -15.79 14.21 2.57
C MET A 137 -16.33 13.34 3.71
N HIS A 138 -17.61 13.01 3.69
CA HIS A 138 -18.29 12.22 4.72
C HIS A 138 -17.55 10.92 5.08
N ALA A 139 -16.98 10.22 4.09
CA ALA A 139 -16.26 8.96 4.31
C ALA A 139 -15.02 9.09 5.22
N PHE A 140 -14.47 10.30 5.37
CA PHE A 140 -13.31 10.58 6.23
C PHE A 140 -13.72 11.09 7.61
N GLU A 141 -15.02 11.18 7.90
CA GLU A 141 -15.53 11.62 9.19
C GLU A 141 -15.55 10.46 10.19
N HIS A 142 -14.56 10.46 11.07
CA HIS A 142 -14.52 9.55 12.20
C HIS A 142 -13.82 10.19 13.41
N GLY A 143 -14.17 9.66 14.58
CA GLY A 143 -13.44 9.83 15.83
C GLY A 143 -13.13 8.47 16.44
N LYS A 144 -12.49 8.47 17.61
CA LYS A 144 -12.03 7.25 18.28
C LYS A 144 -12.51 7.16 19.71
N LEU A 145 -12.93 5.96 20.11
CA LEU A 145 -13.18 5.57 21.49
C LEU A 145 -12.01 4.71 21.95
N ILE A 146 -11.28 5.16 22.96
CA ILE A 146 -10.16 4.45 23.56
C ILE A 146 -10.56 3.94 24.94
N ILE A 147 -10.42 2.62 25.14
CA ILE A 147 -10.78 1.91 26.36
C ILE A 147 -9.50 1.45 27.07
N ALA A 148 -9.21 2.08 28.19
CA ALA A 148 -8.09 1.75 29.06
C ALA A 148 -8.41 0.55 29.97
N PRO A 149 -7.42 -0.26 30.36
CA PRO A 149 -6.03 -0.22 29.90
C PRO A 149 -5.87 -0.69 28.44
N ASN A 150 -4.97 -0.03 27.70
CA ASN A 150 -4.71 -0.35 26.29
C ASN A 150 -3.70 -1.50 26.16
N TYR A 151 -4.19 -2.74 26.30
CA TYR A 151 -3.33 -3.93 26.22
C TYR A 151 -2.68 -4.08 24.86
N LEU A 152 -3.41 -3.80 23.78
CA LEU A 152 -2.90 -3.93 22.41
C LEU A 152 -1.69 -3.03 22.20
N LEU A 153 -1.76 -1.74 22.56
CA LEU A 153 -0.62 -0.80 22.44
C LEU A 153 0.62 -1.31 23.17
N ASN A 154 0.47 -1.64 24.46
CA ASN A 154 1.59 -2.02 25.32
C ASN A 154 2.21 -3.36 24.90
N MET A 155 1.39 -4.35 24.59
CA MET A 155 1.85 -5.64 24.08
C MET A 155 2.57 -5.50 22.74
N SER A 156 2.09 -4.61 21.86
CA SER A 156 2.66 -4.39 20.53
C SER A 156 4.02 -3.69 20.59
N ILE A 157 4.17 -2.67 21.44
CA ILE A 157 5.47 -2.02 21.70
C ILE A 157 6.44 -3.03 22.30
N GLY A 158 5.99 -3.80 23.29
CA GLY A 158 6.76 -4.89 23.88
C GLY A 158 7.23 -5.90 22.84
N LEU A 159 6.32 -6.39 22.01
CA LEU A 159 6.61 -7.34 20.93
C LEU A 159 7.67 -6.79 19.95
N LEU A 160 7.51 -5.53 19.53
CA LEU A 160 8.47 -4.85 18.65
C LEU A 160 9.87 -4.78 19.26
N LEU A 161 9.97 -4.37 20.53
CA LEU A 161 11.23 -4.31 21.28
C LEU A 161 11.86 -5.70 21.43
N GLY A 162 11.06 -6.72 21.74
CA GLY A 162 11.52 -8.11 21.85
C GLY A 162 12.11 -8.61 20.54
N ILE A 163 11.44 -8.35 19.40
CA ILE A 163 11.95 -8.68 18.06
C ILE A 163 13.27 -7.96 17.80
N PHE A 164 13.33 -6.66 18.09
CA PHE A 164 14.54 -5.86 17.89
C PHE A 164 15.73 -6.40 18.70
N VAL A 165 15.53 -6.72 19.99
CA VAL A 165 16.55 -7.31 20.87
C VAL A 165 17.03 -8.66 20.35
N VAL A 166 16.12 -9.53 19.90
CA VAL A 166 16.48 -10.83 19.31
C VAL A 166 17.32 -10.65 18.05
N VAL A 167 16.97 -9.71 17.17
CA VAL A 167 17.74 -9.40 15.97
C VAL A 167 19.14 -8.90 16.33
N LEU A 168 19.27 -7.93 17.24
CA LEU A 168 20.57 -7.43 17.70
C LEU A 168 21.44 -8.54 18.28
N ARG A 169 20.86 -9.41 19.13
CA ARG A 169 21.54 -10.57 19.70
C ARG A 169 21.97 -11.57 18.61
N SER A 170 21.13 -11.82 17.61
CA SER A 170 21.44 -12.73 16.51
C SER A 170 22.56 -12.21 15.64
N ILE A 171 22.58 -10.90 15.35
CA ILE A 171 23.64 -10.25 14.58
C ILE A 171 24.97 -10.33 15.34
N ARG A 172 24.99 -9.96 16.63
CA ARG A 172 26.23 -10.00 17.45
C ARG A 172 26.82 -11.40 17.57
N LYS A 173 25.98 -12.44 17.53
CA LYS A 173 26.43 -13.84 17.57
C LYS A 173 26.84 -14.40 16.20
N GLY A 174 26.83 -13.60 15.13
CA GLY A 174 27.14 -14.05 13.76
C GLY A 174 26.10 -15.02 13.20
N GLN A 175 24.88 -15.01 13.74
CA GLN A 175 23.84 -16.00 13.45
C GLN A 175 22.70 -15.45 12.60
N PHE A 176 22.77 -14.17 12.25
CA PHE A 176 21.76 -13.53 11.42
C PHE A 176 22.14 -13.71 9.93
N GLU A 177 21.21 -14.24 9.14
CA GLU A 177 21.43 -14.59 7.75
C GLU A 177 21.83 -13.36 6.92
N ILE A 178 23.02 -13.40 6.34
CA ILE A 178 23.50 -12.45 5.34
C ILE A 178 23.17 -13.04 3.96
N ARG A 179 22.51 -12.26 3.08
CA ARG A 179 22.16 -12.78 1.75
C ARG A 179 23.38 -12.64 0.84
N ASN A 180 23.99 -13.77 0.47
CA ASN A 180 25.08 -13.72 -0.49
C ASN A 180 24.56 -13.27 -1.86
N ASN A 181 25.23 -12.28 -2.45
CA ASN A 181 24.98 -11.74 -3.79
C ASN A 181 25.27 -12.76 -4.92
N THR A 182 25.68 -13.98 -4.58
CA THR A 182 25.87 -15.02 -5.57
C THR A 182 24.53 -15.28 -6.23
N LEU A 183 24.51 -15.23 -7.56
CA LEU A 183 23.41 -15.55 -8.48
C LEU A 183 22.94 -17.01 -8.32
N THR A 184 22.74 -17.49 -7.09
CA THR A 184 22.58 -18.91 -6.81
C THR A 184 21.16 -19.34 -7.11
N ASN A 185 21.13 -20.42 -7.87
CA ASN A 185 20.02 -21.25 -8.28
C ASN A 185 19.11 -21.77 -7.14
N ASP A 186 19.23 -21.28 -5.91
CA ASP A 186 18.58 -21.83 -4.72
C ASP A 186 17.06 -21.60 -4.71
N SER A 187 16.60 -20.50 -5.33
CA SER A 187 15.17 -20.25 -5.52
C SER A 187 14.61 -21.18 -6.61
N PRO A 188 13.51 -21.91 -6.35
CA PRO A 188 12.93 -22.82 -7.33
C PRO A 188 12.43 -22.04 -8.56
N ASP A 189 12.74 -22.57 -9.75
CA ASP A 189 12.16 -22.11 -11.01
C ASP A 189 10.76 -22.70 -11.19
N LEU A 190 9.75 -21.83 -11.18
CA LEU A 190 8.35 -22.19 -11.32
C LEU A 190 8.03 -22.72 -12.72
N LEU A 191 8.79 -22.34 -13.76
CA LEU A 191 8.57 -22.84 -15.13
C LEU A 191 8.99 -24.31 -15.26
N ILE A 192 9.99 -24.74 -14.49
CA ILE A 192 10.43 -26.14 -14.41
C ILE A 192 9.48 -26.92 -13.50
N LYS A 193 9.17 -26.37 -12.32
CA LYS A 193 8.30 -27.04 -11.33
C LYS A 193 6.86 -27.23 -11.82
N PHE A 194 6.33 -26.28 -12.59
CA PHE A 194 4.96 -26.31 -13.12
C PHE A 194 4.98 -26.23 -14.66
N PRO A 195 5.14 -27.35 -15.38
CA PRO A 195 5.27 -27.34 -16.83
C PRO A 195 4.00 -26.84 -17.55
N LEU A 196 2.81 -27.01 -16.94
CA LEU A 196 1.57 -26.43 -17.44
C LEU A 196 1.60 -24.90 -17.45
N LEU A 197 2.18 -24.28 -16.42
CA LEU A 197 2.37 -22.83 -16.35
C LEU A 197 3.29 -22.35 -17.48
N LYS A 198 4.40 -23.05 -17.72
CA LYS A 198 5.30 -22.76 -18.84
C LYS A 198 4.60 -22.87 -20.20
N LYS A 199 3.80 -23.92 -20.40
CA LYS A 199 3.00 -24.10 -21.61
C LYS A 199 1.99 -22.96 -21.81
N LEU A 200 1.32 -22.53 -20.74
CA LEU A 200 0.34 -21.44 -20.77
C LEU A 200 1.00 -20.09 -21.10
N ILE A 201 2.08 -19.74 -20.39
CA ILE A 201 2.83 -18.48 -20.60
C ILE A 201 3.40 -18.39 -22.02
N LYS A 202 3.80 -19.53 -22.61
CA LYS A 202 4.30 -19.56 -23.99
C LYS A 202 3.20 -19.35 -25.04
N LYS A 203 1.91 -19.43 -24.68
CA LYS A 203 0.82 -19.18 -25.63
C LYS A 203 0.74 -17.70 -25.97
N ASN A 204 0.50 -17.43 -27.25
CA ASN A 204 0.44 -16.09 -27.80
C ASN A 204 -0.78 -15.26 -27.38
N TRP A 205 -1.84 -15.92 -26.90
CA TRP A 205 -3.04 -15.28 -26.36
C TRP A 205 -2.96 -15.00 -24.86
N PHE A 206 -1.99 -15.56 -24.14
CA PHE A 206 -1.96 -15.50 -22.67
C PHE A 206 -1.98 -14.07 -22.14
N GLN A 207 -0.97 -13.26 -22.45
CA GLN A 207 -0.93 -11.87 -22.01
C GLN A 207 -2.09 -11.03 -22.59
N PRO A 208 -2.38 -11.04 -23.91
CA PRO A 208 -3.49 -10.28 -24.46
C PRO A 208 -4.84 -10.58 -23.80
N SER A 209 -5.11 -11.85 -23.46
CA SER A 209 -6.35 -12.24 -22.77
C SER A 209 -6.48 -11.59 -21.39
N LEU A 210 -5.38 -11.53 -20.62
CA LEU A 210 -5.36 -10.87 -19.32
C LEU A 210 -5.59 -9.36 -19.44
N MET A 211 -5.04 -8.72 -20.48
CA MET A 211 -5.27 -7.30 -20.75
C MET A 211 -6.71 -7.01 -21.16
N ILE A 212 -7.30 -7.85 -22.01
CA ILE A 212 -8.69 -7.70 -22.45
C ILE A 212 -9.64 -7.89 -21.26
N PHE A 213 -9.36 -8.87 -20.40
CA PHE A 213 -10.10 -9.05 -19.15
C PHE A 213 -9.95 -7.83 -18.23
N GLY A 214 -8.72 -7.35 -18.02
CA GLY A 214 -8.46 -6.12 -17.25
C GLY A 214 -9.18 -4.89 -17.84
N PHE A 215 -9.24 -4.79 -19.17
CA PHE A 215 -9.93 -3.71 -19.87
C PHE A 215 -11.44 -3.81 -19.70
N THR A 216 -12.01 -5.01 -19.70
CA THR A 216 -13.44 -5.22 -19.44
C THR A 216 -13.83 -4.68 -18.07
N ILE A 217 -13.02 -4.98 -17.04
CA ILE A 217 -13.23 -4.41 -15.69
C ILE A 217 -13.05 -2.89 -15.71
N LEU A 218 -11.99 -2.39 -16.36
CA LEU A 218 -11.73 -0.95 -16.43
C LEU A 218 -12.82 -0.19 -17.20
N TYR A 219 -13.45 -0.83 -18.19
CA TYR A 219 -14.56 -0.28 -18.93
C TYR A 219 -15.80 -0.12 -18.04
N ILE A 220 -16.11 -1.13 -17.21
CA ILE A 220 -17.16 -1.02 -16.18
C ILE A 220 -16.85 0.12 -15.21
N VAL A 221 -15.59 0.24 -14.77
CA VAL A 221 -15.15 1.36 -13.91
C VAL A 221 -15.39 2.71 -14.60
N LEU A 222 -15.03 2.86 -15.88
CA LEU A 222 -15.23 4.10 -16.63
C LEU A 222 -16.71 4.45 -16.75
N LEU A 223 -17.56 3.49 -17.13
CA LEU A 223 -19.00 3.74 -17.24
C LEU A 223 -19.62 4.15 -15.92
N THR A 224 -19.32 3.41 -14.84
CA THR A 224 -19.90 3.67 -13.52
C THR A 224 -19.35 4.96 -12.88
N THR A 225 -18.09 5.32 -13.11
CA THR A 225 -17.55 6.61 -12.62
C THR A 225 -18.07 7.83 -13.36
N LEU A 226 -18.31 7.72 -14.67
CA LEU A 226 -18.80 8.84 -15.49
C LEU A 226 -20.32 9.02 -15.43
N PHE A 227 -21.07 7.91 -15.44
CA PHE A 227 -22.53 7.91 -15.58
C PHE A 227 -23.29 7.34 -14.37
N GLY A 228 -22.59 6.78 -13.37
CA GLY A 228 -23.21 6.26 -12.15
C GLY A 228 -23.47 7.34 -11.09
N THR A 229 -23.89 6.89 -9.91
CA THR A 229 -24.13 7.77 -8.75
C THR A 229 -22.91 8.63 -8.39
N GLN A 230 -23.16 9.89 -8.03
CA GLN A 230 -22.11 10.84 -7.66
C GLN A 230 -21.66 10.70 -6.19
N MET A 231 -22.33 9.85 -5.41
CA MET A 231 -21.89 9.51 -4.06
C MET A 231 -20.74 8.49 -4.15
N SER A 232 -19.50 8.93 -3.86
CA SER A 232 -18.30 8.08 -3.93
C SER A 232 -18.43 6.75 -3.16
N GLY A 233 -19.07 6.79 -1.98
CA GLY A 233 -19.38 5.63 -1.15
C GLY A 233 -20.32 4.59 -1.78
N ARG A 234 -21.08 4.96 -2.81
CA ARG A 234 -22.05 4.11 -3.50
C ARG A 234 -21.73 3.92 -4.99
N ASN A 235 -20.63 4.51 -5.46
CA ASN A 235 -20.20 4.41 -6.85
C ASN A 235 -19.33 3.16 -7.03
N LEU A 236 -19.78 2.22 -7.87
CA LEU A 236 -19.06 0.97 -8.10
C LEU A 236 -17.65 1.20 -8.65
N GLY A 237 -17.46 2.14 -9.57
CA GLY A 237 -16.17 2.40 -10.19
C GLY A 237 -15.14 2.95 -9.19
N VAL A 238 -15.55 3.86 -8.31
CA VAL A 238 -14.71 4.36 -7.21
C VAL A 238 -14.34 3.22 -6.25
N MET A 239 -15.31 2.39 -5.86
CA MET A 239 -15.06 1.24 -4.98
C MET A 239 -14.12 0.21 -5.61
N LEU A 240 -14.30 -0.09 -6.89
CA LEU A 240 -13.42 -1.02 -7.61
C LEU A 240 -11.99 -0.50 -7.70
N VAL A 241 -11.78 0.80 -7.93
CA VAL A 241 -10.43 1.37 -8.07
C VAL A 241 -9.76 1.57 -6.72
N TRP A 242 -10.37 2.34 -5.83
CA TRP A 242 -9.70 2.84 -4.63
C TRP A 242 -9.80 1.89 -3.44
N THR A 243 -10.83 1.05 -3.41
CA THR A 243 -11.06 0.11 -2.31
C THR A 243 -10.56 -1.29 -2.67
N VAL A 244 -11.01 -1.85 -3.80
CA VAL A 244 -10.69 -3.23 -4.18
C VAL A 244 -9.34 -3.33 -4.88
N TRP A 245 -9.16 -2.63 -6.00
CA TRP A 245 -7.95 -2.74 -6.83
C TRP A 245 -6.70 -2.29 -6.09
N LEU A 246 -6.77 -1.15 -5.39
CA LEU A 246 -5.63 -0.65 -4.62
C LEU A 246 -5.24 -1.63 -3.49
N PHE A 247 -6.20 -2.27 -2.82
CA PHE A 247 -5.94 -3.35 -1.87
C PHE A 247 -5.29 -4.55 -2.54
N LEU A 248 -5.84 -5.05 -3.66
CA LEU A 248 -5.26 -6.17 -4.40
C LEU A 248 -3.82 -5.88 -4.84
N VAL A 249 -3.52 -4.68 -5.32
CA VAL A 249 -2.17 -4.29 -5.75
C VAL A 249 -1.21 -4.20 -4.57
N ALA A 250 -1.58 -3.49 -3.49
CA ALA A 250 -0.68 -3.24 -2.37
C ALA A 250 -0.50 -4.48 -1.47
N ALA A 251 -1.59 -5.19 -1.15
CA ALA A 251 -1.59 -6.29 -0.17
C ALA A 251 -1.32 -7.67 -0.79
N ILE A 252 -1.64 -7.88 -2.07
CA ILE A 252 -1.59 -9.21 -2.69
C ILE A 252 -0.57 -9.25 -3.84
N PHE A 253 -0.80 -8.49 -4.92
CA PHE A 253 0.00 -8.61 -6.14
C PHE A 253 1.45 -8.16 -5.95
N THR A 254 1.68 -7.06 -5.24
CA THR A 254 3.04 -6.55 -5.00
C THR A 254 3.86 -7.47 -4.09
N PRO A 255 3.39 -7.92 -2.90
CA PRO A 255 4.15 -8.84 -2.06
C PRO A 255 4.38 -10.22 -2.67
N LEU A 256 3.38 -10.79 -3.37
CA LEU A 256 3.48 -12.13 -3.94
C LEU A 256 4.26 -12.15 -5.25
N GLY A 257 3.96 -11.20 -6.13
CA GLY A 257 4.37 -11.27 -7.52
C GLY A 257 5.07 -10.05 -8.05
N GLY A 258 5.28 -9.03 -7.22
CA GLY A 258 5.89 -7.73 -7.54
C GLY A 258 5.11 -6.98 -8.62
N ARG A 259 5.26 -7.45 -9.86
CA ARG A 259 4.86 -6.80 -11.11
C ARG A 259 3.71 -7.52 -11.80
N LEU A 260 3.01 -8.43 -11.13
CA LEU A 260 1.86 -9.16 -11.67
C LEU A 260 0.79 -8.24 -12.26
N TRP A 261 0.52 -7.09 -11.64
CA TRP A 261 -0.42 -6.13 -12.21
C TRP A 261 0.02 -5.63 -13.60
N CYS A 262 1.32 -5.43 -13.83
CA CYS A 262 1.85 -4.96 -15.12
C CYS A 262 1.69 -5.98 -16.26
N LEU A 263 1.48 -7.27 -15.94
CA LEU A 263 1.15 -8.31 -16.91
C LEU A 263 -0.27 -8.12 -17.45
N ALA A 264 -1.24 -7.84 -16.58
CA ALA A 264 -2.66 -7.72 -16.91
C ALA A 264 -3.16 -6.27 -17.09
N CYS A 265 -2.30 -5.28 -16.83
CA CYS A 265 -2.65 -3.86 -16.88
C CYS A 265 -3.23 -3.49 -18.26
N PRO A 266 -4.45 -2.94 -18.33
CA PRO A 266 -5.09 -2.60 -19.60
C PRO A 266 -4.65 -1.25 -20.18
N LEU A 267 -3.96 -0.39 -19.41
CA LEU A 267 -3.51 0.93 -19.88
C LEU A 267 -2.70 0.87 -21.19
N PRO A 268 -1.67 -0.01 -21.33
CA PRO A 268 -0.93 -0.12 -22.59
C PRO A 268 -1.68 -0.86 -23.70
N MET A 269 -2.85 -1.46 -23.47
CA MET A 269 -3.48 -2.40 -24.39
C MET A 269 -3.68 -1.81 -25.79
N PHE A 270 -4.34 -0.65 -25.90
CA PHE A 270 -4.60 -0.01 -27.19
C PHE A 270 -3.32 0.42 -27.89
N GLY A 271 -2.38 1.02 -27.16
CA GLY A 271 -1.09 1.42 -27.71
C GLY A 271 -0.26 0.23 -28.21
N GLU A 272 -0.26 -0.88 -27.47
CA GLU A 272 0.45 -2.11 -27.83
C GLU A 272 -0.20 -2.81 -29.04
N PHE A 273 -1.53 -2.87 -29.10
CA PHE A 273 -2.24 -3.43 -30.25
C PHE A 273 -2.07 -2.56 -31.50
N LEU A 274 -2.04 -1.22 -31.34
CA LEU A 274 -1.77 -0.28 -32.41
C LEU A 274 -0.34 -0.46 -32.95
N GLN A 275 0.66 -0.49 -32.08
CA GLN A 275 2.07 -0.71 -32.46
C GLN A 275 2.28 -2.08 -33.11
N ARG A 276 1.69 -3.15 -32.58
CA ARG A 276 1.89 -4.51 -33.11
C ARG A 276 1.04 -4.81 -34.35
N ARG A 277 -0.04 -4.04 -34.57
CA ARG A 277 -1.09 -4.32 -35.57
C ARG A 277 -1.61 -5.77 -35.51
N SER A 278 -1.56 -6.35 -34.33
CA SER A 278 -1.84 -7.76 -34.08
C SER A 278 -2.06 -7.96 -32.60
N ILE A 279 -3.01 -8.83 -32.27
CA ILE A 279 -3.32 -9.20 -30.88
C ILE A 279 -2.48 -10.42 -30.49
N THR A 280 -2.46 -11.46 -31.33
CA THR A 280 -1.84 -12.76 -31.00
C THR A 280 -0.72 -13.17 -31.96
N HIS A 281 -0.76 -12.76 -33.23
CA HIS A 281 0.25 -13.15 -34.22
C HIS A 281 1.52 -12.29 -34.08
N VAL A 282 2.71 -12.89 -34.06
CA VAL A 282 3.99 -12.17 -34.04
C VAL A 282 4.36 -11.76 -35.46
N ARG A 283 4.58 -10.48 -35.72
CA ARG A 283 4.99 -10.02 -37.05
C ARG A 283 6.50 -9.92 -37.14
N GLU A 284 7.10 -10.78 -37.96
CA GLU A 284 8.53 -10.72 -38.26
C GLU A 284 8.85 -9.51 -39.12
N GLY A 285 9.99 -8.87 -38.85
CA GLY A 285 10.43 -7.69 -39.58
C GLY A 285 11.58 -7.00 -38.88
N LYS A 286 12.01 -5.84 -39.40
CA LYS A 286 13.01 -5.00 -38.74
C LYS A 286 12.43 -3.60 -38.56
N THR A 287 12.35 -3.13 -37.31
CA THR A 287 11.92 -1.77 -36.99
C THR A 287 12.74 -1.28 -35.80
N GLY A 288 13.38 -0.11 -35.88
CA GLY A 288 14.07 0.51 -34.73
C GLY A 288 15.23 -0.30 -34.10
N GLY A 289 15.74 -1.34 -34.78
CA GLY A 289 16.73 -2.28 -34.24
C GLY A 289 16.14 -3.54 -33.59
N TYR A 290 14.81 -3.67 -33.56
CA TYR A 290 14.07 -4.88 -33.18
C TYR A 290 13.90 -5.84 -34.36
N ARG A 291 13.63 -7.11 -34.05
CA ARG A 291 13.36 -8.20 -35.00
C ARG A 291 11.86 -8.45 -35.21
N ASN A 292 11.04 -7.48 -34.82
CA ASN A 292 9.61 -7.48 -35.07
C ASN A 292 9.21 -6.22 -35.84
N GLN A 293 8.11 -6.32 -36.58
CA GLN A 293 7.51 -5.19 -37.27
C GLN A 293 6.62 -4.40 -36.31
N PHE A 294 6.93 -3.11 -36.12
CA PHE A 294 6.13 -2.18 -35.33
C PHE A 294 5.60 -1.03 -36.18
N PHE A 295 4.38 -0.58 -35.89
CA PHE A 295 3.76 0.61 -36.42
C PHE A 295 3.99 1.82 -35.50
N GLY A 296 3.92 3.03 -36.06
CA GLY A 296 4.23 4.30 -35.37
C GLY A 296 5.60 4.84 -35.74
N LEU A 297 5.97 5.97 -35.14
CA LEU A 297 7.26 6.63 -35.42
C LEU A 297 8.45 5.89 -34.81
N ASN A 298 8.22 5.07 -33.77
CA ASN A 298 9.24 4.26 -33.09
C ASN A 298 10.45 5.10 -32.64
N LEU A 299 10.19 6.32 -32.15
CA LEU A 299 11.23 7.20 -31.63
C LEU A 299 11.73 6.67 -30.28
N LYS A 300 13.03 6.79 -30.05
CA LYS A 300 13.61 6.48 -28.73
C LYS A 300 13.27 7.59 -27.74
N TRP A 301 13.01 7.21 -26.50
CA TRP A 301 12.81 8.17 -25.43
C TRP A 301 14.09 9.01 -25.22
N PRO A 302 14.01 10.33 -24.97
CA PRO A 302 15.20 11.15 -24.77
C PRO A 302 16.02 10.68 -23.55
N LYS A 303 17.32 10.41 -23.75
CA LYS A 303 18.23 9.91 -22.69
C LYS A 303 18.22 10.75 -21.41
N LYS A 304 18.09 12.08 -21.52
CA LYS A 304 18.04 12.99 -20.36
C LYS A 304 16.81 12.78 -19.47
N LEU A 305 15.75 12.19 -20.00
CA LEU A 305 14.47 11.95 -19.34
C LEU A 305 14.25 10.48 -18.98
N GLU A 306 15.25 9.61 -19.17
CA GLU A 306 15.13 8.18 -18.83
C GLU A 306 15.07 7.93 -17.31
N ASN A 307 15.47 8.92 -16.51
CA ASN A 307 15.43 8.85 -15.05
C ASN A 307 13.98 8.82 -14.51
N GLY A 308 13.84 8.38 -13.26
CA GLY A 308 12.53 8.24 -12.61
C GLY A 308 11.85 9.54 -12.15
N TRP A 309 12.38 10.73 -12.48
CA TRP A 309 11.86 11.99 -11.93
C TRP A 309 10.47 12.37 -12.46
N ILE A 310 10.21 12.20 -13.76
CA ILE A 310 8.92 12.54 -14.37
C ILE A 310 7.78 11.78 -13.68
N ARG A 311 7.90 10.45 -13.63
CA ARG A 311 6.90 9.59 -12.97
C ARG A 311 6.77 9.88 -11.47
N LEU A 312 7.83 10.34 -10.81
CA LEU A 312 7.80 10.72 -9.39
C LEU A 312 6.99 12.00 -9.18
N PHE A 313 7.24 13.05 -9.97
CA PHE A 313 6.49 14.30 -9.90
C PHE A 313 5.02 14.12 -10.31
N LEU A 314 4.74 13.34 -11.35
CA LEU A 314 3.38 12.99 -11.72
C LEU A 314 2.67 12.22 -10.60
N PHE A 315 3.36 11.27 -9.96
CA PHE A 315 2.80 10.56 -8.81
C PHE A 315 2.52 11.52 -7.65
N LEU A 316 3.42 12.45 -7.33
CA LEU A 316 3.21 13.49 -6.33
C LEU A 316 2.00 14.38 -6.63
N ILE A 317 1.85 14.84 -7.87
CA ILE A 317 0.69 15.65 -8.29
C ILE A 317 -0.61 14.86 -8.11
N THR A 318 -0.67 13.64 -8.65
CA THR A 318 -1.86 12.78 -8.51
C THR A 318 -2.14 12.44 -7.04
N GLY A 319 -1.07 12.31 -6.25
CA GLY A 319 -1.16 12.01 -4.84
C GLY A 319 -1.65 13.20 -4.00
N THR A 320 -1.20 14.41 -4.31
CA THR A 320 -1.69 15.64 -3.67
C THR A 320 -3.18 15.87 -3.98
N LEU A 321 -3.63 15.48 -5.18
CA LEU A 321 -5.03 15.52 -5.60
C LEU A 321 -5.84 14.26 -5.23
N SER A 322 -5.28 13.35 -4.43
CA SER A 322 -5.91 12.05 -4.15
C SER A 322 -7.30 12.15 -3.53
N THR A 323 -7.52 13.12 -2.64
CA THR A 323 -8.84 13.36 -2.04
C THR A 323 -9.89 13.69 -3.11
N THR A 324 -9.56 14.57 -4.05
CA THR A 324 -10.43 14.94 -5.17
C THR A 324 -10.73 13.75 -6.07
N LEU A 325 -9.71 12.96 -6.39
CA LEU A 325 -9.87 11.77 -7.23
C LEU A 325 -10.81 10.75 -6.57
N VAL A 326 -10.68 10.49 -5.27
CA VAL A 326 -11.50 9.52 -4.54
C VAL A 326 -12.93 10.03 -4.31
N SER A 327 -13.09 11.30 -3.93
CA SER A 327 -14.39 11.84 -3.52
C SER A 327 -15.30 12.21 -4.69
N ILE A 328 -14.75 12.51 -5.88
CA ILE A 328 -15.54 12.81 -7.08
C ILE A 328 -15.39 11.64 -8.07
N PRO A 329 -16.43 10.81 -8.28
CA PRO A 329 -16.37 9.69 -9.22
C PRO A 329 -15.90 10.09 -10.62
N GLN A 330 -16.45 11.17 -11.18
CA GLN A 330 -16.09 11.66 -12.50
C GLN A 330 -14.61 12.05 -12.61
N ALA A 331 -14.00 12.57 -11.54
CA ALA A 331 -12.58 12.90 -11.53
C ALA A 331 -11.71 11.63 -11.66
N THR A 332 -12.09 10.53 -11.00
CA THR A 332 -11.47 9.22 -11.22
C THR A 332 -11.63 8.75 -12.66
N GLY A 333 -12.86 8.81 -13.21
CA GLY A 333 -13.14 8.38 -14.59
C GLY A 333 -12.32 9.15 -15.62
N ILE A 334 -12.28 10.48 -15.52
CA ILE A 334 -11.50 11.36 -16.39
C ILE A 334 -10.00 11.08 -16.24
N ALA A 335 -9.48 10.93 -15.02
CA ALA A 335 -8.08 10.63 -14.79
C ALA A 335 -7.67 9.30 -15.46
N ILE A 336 -8.49 8.24 -15.32
CA ILE A 336 -8.25 6.95 -15.98
C ILE A 336 -8.28 7.11 -17.50
N LEU A 337 -9.26 7.83 -18.05
CA LEU A 337 -9.37 8.07 -19.48
C LEU A 337 -8.13 8.79 -20.03
N LEU A 338 -7.64 9.82 -19.32
CA LEU A 338 -6.41 10.52 -19.67
C LEU A 338 -5.18 9.60 -19.63
N LEU A 339 -5.10 8.66 -18.69
CA LEU A 339 -4.01 7.66 -18.66
C LEU A 339 -4.07 6.71 -19.87
N ILE A 340 -5.27 6.27 -20.29
CA ILE A 340 -5.45 5.41 -21.47
C ILE A 340 -5.09 6.18 -22.75
N ILE A 341 -5.61 7.40 -22.92
CA ILE A 341 -5.33 8.25 -24.07
C ILE A 341 -3.84 8.57 -24.14
N GLY A 342 -3.25 9.00 -23.02
CA GLY A 342 -1.82 9.31 -22.94
C GLY A 342 -0.94 8.11 -23.26
N SER A 343 -1.27 6.93 -22.74
CA SER A 343 -0.54 5.69 -23.07
C SER A 343 -0.65 5.34 -24.54
N THR A 344 -1.84 5.45 -25.14
CA THR A 344 -2.09 5.11 -26.54
C THR A 344 -1.39 6.07 -27.48
N PHE A 345 -1.50 7.38 -27.21
CA PHE A 345 -0.85 8.44 -27.97
C PHE A 345 0.68 8.28 -27.95
N MET A 346 1.25 8.05 -26.76
CA MET A 346 2.70 7.86 -26.63
C MET A 346 3.18 6.62 -27.39
N SER A 347 2.41 5.54 -27.44
CA SER A 347 2.76 4.36 -28.26
C SER A 347 2.75 4.65 -29.77
N GLY A 348 2.03 5.67 -30.25
CA GLY A 348 2.11 6.08 -31.65
C GLY A 348 3.44 6.77 -32.01
N ILE A 349 4.08 7.44 -31.04
CA ILE A 349 5.27 8.27 -31.24
C ILE A 349 6.55 7.53 -30.80
N TRP A 350 6.58 7.05 -29.56
CA TRP A 350 7.75 6.41 -28.97
C TRP A 350 7.68 4.89 -29.03
N GLU A 351 8.84 4.25 -28.97
CA GLU A 351 8.96 2.80 -29.01
C GLU A 351 8.36 2.12 -27.77
N LEU A 352 7.80 0.92 -27.97
CA LEU A 352 7.38 -0.02 -26.92
C LEU A 352 6.46 0.64 -25.85
N ARG A 353 6.54 0.21 -24.59
CA ARG A 353 5.78 0.80 -23.47
C ARG A 353 6.48 2.01 -22.85
N SER A 354 6.84 3.00 -23.66
CA SER A 354 7.51 4.22 -23.17
C SER A 354 6.71 4.96 -22.09
N PHE A 355 5.38 5.06 -22.24
CA PHE A 355 4.51 5.63 -21.20
C PHE A 355 4.65 4.88 -19.86
N CYS A 356 4.56 3.55 -19.88
CA CYS A 356 4.66 2.74 -18.66
C CYS A 356 6.04 2.85 -18.01
N ARG A 357 7.12 2.97 -18.80
CA ARG A 357 8.50 3.06 -18.30
C ARG A 357 8.78 4.40 -17.62
N TYR A 358 8.39 5.50 -18.27
CA TYR A 358 8.90 6.83 -17.92
C TYR A 358 7.87 7.81 -17.35
N VAL A 359 6.56 7.61 -17.62
CA VAL A 359 5.52 8.61 -17.32
C VAL A 359 4.47 8.09 -16.33
N CYS A 360 4.07 6.83 -16.43
CA CYS A 360 2.95 6.27 -15.67
C CYS A 360 3.14 6.42 -14.14
N PRO A 361 2.29 7.19 -13.43
CA PRO A 361 2.43 7.40 -12.00
C PRO A 361 2.16 6.12 -11.20
N ILE A 362 1.22 5.28 -11.65
CA ILE A 362 0.92 3.97 -11.02
C ILE A 362 2.16 3.07 -11.06
N ASN A 363 2.95 3.14 -12.14
CA ASN A 363 4.16 2.36 -12.25
C ASN A 363 5.20 2.75 -11.19
N THR A 364 5.25 4.02 -10.73
CA THR A 364 6.14 4.49 -9.66
C THR A 364 5.97 3.70 -8.37
N PHE A 365 4.71 3.44 -7.97
CA PHE A 365 4.40 2.64 -6.78
C PHE A 365 4.79 1.17 -6.97
N ILE A 366 4.31 0.56 -8.05
CA ILE A 366 4.47 -0.88 -8.30
C ILE A 366 5.94 -1.24 -8.58
N SER A 367 6.70 -0.36 -9.24
CA SER A 367 8.13 -0.55 -9.54
C SER A 367 8.99 -0.52 -8.31
N LEU A 368 8.66 0.35 -7.37
CA LEU A 368 9.42 0.51 -6.16
C LEU A 368 9.26 -0.72 -5.27
N TYR A 369 8.00 -1.11 -5.02
CA TYR A 369 7.69 -2.19 -4.09
C TYR A 369 7.83 -3.59 -4.70
N SER A 370 8.03 -3.72 -6.02
CA SER A 370 8.35 -5.02 -6.63
C SER A 370 9.65 -5.64 -6.13
N LYS A 371 10.57 -4.83 -5.59
CA LYS A 371 11.79 -5.30 -4.91
C LYS A 371 11.49 -6.10 -3.64
N VAL A 372 10.31 -5.90 -3.03
CA VAL A 372 9.81 -6.68 -1.89
C VAL A 372 9.20 -8.02 -2.35
N GLY A 373 8.74 -8.09 -3.60
CA GLY A 373 8.03 -9.23 -4.18
C GLY A 373 8.87 -10.50 -4.32
N LYS A 374 8.21 -11.66 -4.29
CA LYS A 374 8.87 -12.97 -4.37
C LYS A 374 9.16 -13.40 -5.81
N LEU A 375 8.20 -13.16 -6.71
CA LEU A 375 8.30 -13.59 -8.10
C LEU A 375 9.30 -12.72 -8.88
N SER A 376 10.21 -13.33 -9.63
CA SER A 376 11.13 -12.60 -10.50
C SER A 376 11.47 -13.34 -11.78
N ILE A 377 11.76 -12.60 -12.85
CA ILE A 377 12.38 -13.14 -14.05
C ILE A 377 13.90 -12.99 -13.91
N ARG A 378 14.62 -14.09 -14.13
CA ARG A 378 16.09 -14.14 -14.14
C ARG A 378 16.57 -15.03 -15.29
N LYS A 379 17.84 -14.90 -15.65
CA LYS A 379 18.53 -15.89 -16.49
C LYS A 379 18.60 -17.22 -15.75
N ALA A 380 18.36 -18.34 -16.45
CA ALA A 380 18.52 -19.67 -15.87
C ALA A 380 20.00 -20.05 -15.78
N ASP A 381 20.74 -19.86 -16.88
CA ASP A 381 22.18 -20.07 -16.99
C ASP A 381 22.87 -18.80 -17.54
N HIS A 382 23.95 -18.37 -16.91
CA HIS A 382 24.70 -17.18 -17.33
C HIS A 382 25.39 -17.38 -18.69
N ASP A 383 26.01 -18.53 -18.91
CA ASP A 383 26.88 -18.80 -20.05
C ASP A 383 26.07 -19.01 -21.33
N VAL A 384 24.87 -19.60 -21.21
CA VAL A 384 23.90 -19.67 -22.30
C VAL A 384 23.48 -18.25 -22.74
N CYS A 385 23.20 -17.36 -21.78
CA CYS A 385 22.90 -15.96 -22.08
C CYS A 385 24.09 -15.23 -22.70
N ALA A 386 25.32 -15.49 -22.25
CA ALA A 386 26.53 -14.86 -22.77
C ALA A 386 26.79 -15.22 -24.25
N LYS A 387 26.43 -16.43 -24.68
CA LYS A 387 26.55 -16.89 -26.07
C LYS A 387 25.47 -16.35 -27.01
N CYS A 388 24.38 -15.78 -26.48
CA CYS A 388 23.26 -15.26 -27.26
C CYS A 388 23.57 -13.88 -27.90
N LYS A 389 24.33 -13.87 -29.00
CA LYS A 389 24.59 -12.67 -29.82
C LYS A 389 23.32 -11.95 -30.37
N PRO A 390 22.24 -12.64 -30.79
CA PRO A 390 21.08 -11.96 -31.36
C PRO A 390 20.17 -11.27 -30.33
N LEU A 391 20.37 -11.53 -29.03
CA LEU A 391 19.62 -10.93 -27.91
C LEU A 391 18.09 -11.06 -28.05
N PHE A 392 17.61 -12.27 -28.35
CA PHE A 392 16.19 -12.50 -28.67
C PHE A 392 15.21 -12.04 -27.59
N CYS A 393 15.57 -12.11 -26.31
CA CYS A 393 14.70 -11.67 -25.21
C CYS A 393 14.43 -10.17 -25.21
N GLU A 394 15.39 -9.37 -25.69
CA GLU A 394 15.30 -7.92 -25.77
C GLU A 394 14.75 -7.50 -27.14
N LYS A 395 15.31 -8.05 -28.23
CA LYS A 395 15.04 -7.65 -29.61
C LYS A 395 13.87 -8.37 -30.28
N GLY A 396 13.35 -9.43 -29.66
CA GLY A 396 12.31 -10.28 -30.21
C GLY A 396 12.82 -11.36 -31.16
N SER A 397 11.90 -12.21 -31.62
CA SER A 397 12.15 -13.31 -32.56
C SER A 397 10.87 -13.65 -33.33
N PHE A 398 10.89 -14.72 -34.12
CA PHE A 398 9.68 -15.25 -34.77
C PHE A 398 8.67 -15.85 -33.77
N SER A 399 9.13 -16.33 -32.61
CA SER A 399 8.27 -16.97 -31.60
C SER A 399 7.63 -16.00 -30.60
N GLY A 400 8.17 -14.78 -30.47
CA GLY A 400 7.73 -13.80 -29.48
C GLY A 400 8.19 -12.38 -29.78
N TRP A 401 7.53 -11.40 -29.16
CA TRP A 401 7.83 -9.99 -29.36
C TRP A 401 9.08 -9.56 -28.58
N ALA A 402 9.67 -8.44 -29.01
CA ALA A 402 10.66 -7.70 -28.24
C ALA A 402 10.12 -7.37 -26.83
N CYS A 403 11.01 -7.31 -25.85
CA CYS A 403 10.63 -6.98 -24.47
C CYS A 403 9.90 -5.62 -24.45
N PRO A 404 8.61 -5.55 -24.05
CA PRO A 404 7.87 -4.28 -24.01
C PRO A 404 8.49 -3.22 -23.09
N TYR A 405 9.37 -3.63 -22.17
CA TYR A 405 10.11 -2.75 -21.27
C TYR A 405 11.54 -2.46 -21.76
N GLY A 406 11.95 -3.00 -22.92
CA GLY A 406 13.28 -2.79 -23.50
C GLY A 406 14.41 -3.37 -22.65
N LEU A 407 14.15 -4.48 -21.95
CA LEU A 407 15.12 -5.11 -21.03
C LEU A 407 15.69 -6.39 -21.62
N ASN A 408 16.95 -6.65 -21.28
CA ASN A 408 17.65 -7.89 -21.58
C ASN A 408 17.75 -8.78 -20.34
N VAL A 409 17.25 -10.02 -20.42
CA VAL A 409 17.26 -10.97 -19.29
C VAL A 409 18.67 -11.24 -18.76
N ARG A 410 19.72 -11.08 -19.58
CA ARG A 410 21.12 -11.19 -19.14
C ARG A 410 21.46 -10.19 -18.04
N GLU A 411 20.86 -9.01 -18.10
CA GLU A 411 21.20 -7.82 -17.30
C GLU A 411 20.18 -7.55 -16.18
N ILE A 412 19.07 -8.29 -16.13
CA ILE A 412 18.07 -8.17 -15.05
C ILE A 412 18.63 -8.79 -13.77
N ASP A 413 18.98 -7.94 -12.82
CA ASP A 413 19.43 -8.29 -11.47
C ASP A 413 18.35 -8.04 -10.40
N ASP A 414 17.44 -7.08 -10.63
CA ASP A 414 16.32 -6.77 -9.75
C ASP A 414 14.95 -6.71 -10.44
N ASN A 415 13.90 -6.62 -9.62
CA ASN A 415 12.50 -6.52 -10.06
C ASN A 415 12.03 -5.11 -10.39
N PHE A 416 12.89 -4.09 -10.26
CA PHE A 416 12.47 -2.70 -10.33
C PHE A 416 12.00 -2.33 -11.73
N ASP A 417 12.74 -2.69 -12.78
CA ASP A 417 12.41 -2.26 -14.15
C ASP A 417 11.55 -3.29 -14.93
N CYS A 418 11.66 -4.58 -14.60
CA CYS A 418 10.93 -5.64 -15.29
C CYS A 418 9.42 -5.58 -15.02
N GLY A 419 8.58 -5.42 -16.04
CA GLY A 419 7.12 -5.44 -15.87
C GLY A 419 6.46 -6.83 -15.92
N LEU A 420 7.24 -7.91 -15.82
CA LEU A 420 6.76 -9.30 -15.80
C LEU A 420 5.77 -9.67 -16.92
N CYS A 421 5.94 -9.08 -18.11
CA CYS A 421 5.10 -9.35 -19.28
C CYS A 421 5.28 -10.76 -19.89
N THR A 422 6.33 -11.48 -19.49
CA THR A 422 6.69 -12.84 -19.94
C THR A 422 7.04 -13.02 -21.42
N GLU A 423 7.06 -11.97 -22.25
CA GLU A 423 7.48 -12.06 -23.66
C GLU A 423 8.90 -12.64 -23.83
N CYS A 424 9.82 -12.37 -22.90
CA CYS A 424 11.16 -12.95 -22.95
C CYS A 424 11.18 -14.48 -22.87
N VAL A 425 10.20 -15.11 -22.19
CA VAL A 425 10.04 -16.58 -22.13
C VAL A 425 9.64 -17.15 -23.49
N ARG A 426 8.88 -16.39 -24.27
CA ARG A 426 8.46 -16.74 -25.63
C ARG A 426 9.55 -16.49 -26.66
N SER A 427 10.24 -15.35 -26.54
CA SER A 427 11.24 -14.90 -27.50
C SER A 427 12.58 -15.62 -27.35
N CYS A 428 12.90 -16.19 -26.19
CA CYS A 428 14.16 -16.89 -25.97
C CYS A 428 14.20 -18.26 -26.68
N LEU A 429 14.88 -18.33 -27.83
CA LEU A 429 15.08 -19.59 -28.57
C LEU A 429 16.00 -20.61 -27.86
N TYR A 430 16.78 -20.16 -26.87
CA TYR A 430 17.60 -21.03 -26.01
C TYR A 430 16.86 -21.55 -24.78
N ASP A 431 15.60 -21.17 -24.58
CA ASP A 431 14.76 -21.56 -23.43
C ASP A 431 15.42 -21.30 -22.05
N ASN A 432 16.20 -20.23 -21.95
CA ASN A 432 17.09 -19.92 -20.81
C ASN A 432 16.54 -18.82 -19.87
N VAL A 433 15.22 -18.70 -19.78
CA VAL A 433 14.54 -17.73 -18.90
C VAL A 433 13.87 -18.49 -17.76
N ALA A 434 14.19 -18.09 -16.52
CA ALA A 434 13.63 -18.67 -15.30
C ALA A 434 12.62 -17.73 -14.63
N LEU A 435 11.53 -18.29 -14.10
CA LEU A 435 10.57 -17.58 -13.25
C LEU A 435 10.79 -18.02 -11.80
N ARG A 436 11.59 -17.26 -11.06
CA ARG A 436 12.05 -17.63 -9.72
C ARG A 436 11.04 -17.22 -8.64
N TRP A 437 10.85 -18.09 -7.66
CA TRP A 437 10.12 -17.78 -6.42
C TRP A 437 11.11 -17.52 -5.28
N ASN A 438 11.45 -16.25 -5.09
CA ASN A 438 12.48 -15.84 -4.13
C ASN A 438 11.93 -15.63 -2.72
N LYS A 439 12.86 -15.40 -1.79
CA LYS A 439 12.56 -14.90 -0.45
C LYS A 439 11.98 -13.49 -0.54
N ILE A 440 11.16 -13.11 0.44
CA ILE A 440 10.63 -11.74 0.52
C ILE A 440 11.79 -10.74 0.59
N SER A 441 11.64 -9.67 -0.18
CA SER A 441 12.60 -8.57 -0.27
C SER A 441 14.00 -8.96 -0.70
N ASN A 442 14.15 -10.00 -1.53
CA ASN A 442 15.44 -10.49 -2.00
C ASN A 442 16.30 -9.40 -2.66
N ASP A 443 15.67 -8.51 -3.42
CA ASP A 443 16.36 -7.48 -4.19
C ASP A 443 16.63 -6.25 -3.32
N THR A 444 17.77 -6.22 -2.64
CA THR A 444 18.18 -5.10 -1.77
C THR A 444 19.05 -4.09 -2.51
N GLY A 445 19.25 -2.91 -1.95
CA GLY A 445 20.15 -1.89 -2.49
C GLY A 445 19.55 -1.09 -3.65
N ILE A 446 19.75 0.22 -3.60
CA ILE A 446 19.42 1.16 -4.67
C ILE A 446 20.69 1.97 -4.94
N LYS A 447 21.06 2.13 -6.22
CA LYS A 447 22.22 2.93 -6.63
C LYS A 447 21.81 4.24 -7.30
N GLU A 448 20.68 4.25 -7.99
CA GLU A 448 20.20 5.42 -8.72
C GLU A 448 19.48 6.41 -7.80
N ILE A 449 19.85 7.69 -7.92
CA ILE A 449 19.30 8.79 -7.11
C ILE A 449 17.77 8.87 -7.24
N SER A 450 17.25 8.82 -8.47
CA SER A 450 15.80 8.94 -8.72
C SER A 450 15.00 7.84 -8.03
N LYS A 451 15.52 6.59 -8.04
CA LYS A 451 14.92 5.43 -7.38
C LYS A 451 14.98 5.57 -5.85
N GLY A 452 16.08 6.11 -5.31
CA GLY A 452 16.23 6.38 -3.87
C GLY A 452 15.27 7.46 -3.37
N TRP A 453 15.13 8.56 -4.11
CA TRP A 453 14.14 9.60 -3.82
C TRP A 453 12.71 9.07 -3.91
N THR A 454 12.42 8.23 -4.90
CA THR A 454 11.12 7.57 -5.02
C THR A 454 10.79 6.77 -3.76
N ALA A 455 11.76 6.04 -3.18
CA ALA A 455 11.57 5.31 -1.93
C ALA A 455 11.21 6.22 -0.75
N LEU A 456 11.93 7.34 -0.60
CA LEU A 456 11.73 8.33 0.46
C LEU A 456 10.35 9.00 0.34
N VAL A 457 10.00 9.46 -0.86
CA VAL A 457 8.70 10.10 -1.13
C VAL A 457 7.55 9.12 -0.89
N MET A 458 7.68 7.88 -1.35
CA MET A 458 6.61 6.88 -1.20
C MET A 458 6.36 6.51 0.27
N PHE A 459 7.41 6.49 1.08
CA PHE A 459 7.30 6.32 2.52
C PHE A 459 6.56 7.50 3.17
N ILE A 460 6.91 8.74 2.82
CA ILE A 460 6.23 9.95 3.33
C ILE A 460 4.76 10.00 2.91
N LEU A 461 4.43 9.67 1.67
CA LEU A 461 3.05 9.66 1.20
C LEU A 461 2.21 8.61 1.94
N GLY A 462 2.74 7.41 2.16
CA GLY A 462 2.06 6.39 2.97
C GLY A 462 1.77 6.87 4.40
N ALA A 463 2.74 7.56 5.03
CA ALA A 463 2.55 8.17 6.34
C ALA A 463 1.51 9.30 6.32
N ALA A 464 1.62 10.22 5.36
CA ALA A 464 0.71 11.35 5.21
C ALA A 464 -0.73 10.90 5.01
N TYR A 465 -0.98 9.89 4.16
CA TYR A 465 -2.33 9.37 3.92
C TYR A 465 -2.92 8.64 5.12
N THR A 466 -2.07 7.90 5.84
CA THR A 466 -2.48 7.28 7.10
C THR A 466 -2.97 8.34 8.08
N ILE A 467 -2.20 9.42 8.27
CA ILE A 467 -2.55 10.52 9.18
C ILE A 467 -3.79 11.29 8.69
N LEU A 468 -3.84 11.60 7.39
CA LEU A 468 -4.89 12.43 6.80
C LEU A 468 -6.26 11.73 6.77
N TYR A 469 -6.29 10.47 6.33
CA TYR A 469 -7.54 9.75 6.06
C TYR A 469 -7.94 8.79 7.18
N LEU A 470 -7.01 8.34 8.02
CA LEU A 470 -7.32 7.51 9.19
C LEU A 470 -7.20 8.28 10.51
N GLY A 471 -6.68 9.51 10.50
CA GLY A 471 -6.59 10.35 11.69
C GLY A 471 -7.95 10.93 12.09
N HIS A 472 -8.13 11.16 13.38
CA HIS A 472 -9.37 11.70 13.94
C HIS A 472 -9.44 13.24 13.91
N TRP A 473 -8.40 13.93 13.44
CA TRP A 473 -8.27 15.39 13.53
C TRP A 473 -9.05 16.12 12.41
N PRO A 474 -10.17 16.80 12.72
CA PRO A 474 -10.97 17.46 11.69
C PRO A 474 -10.23 18.63 11.04
N LYS A 475 -9.45 19.38 11.83
CA LYS A 475 -8.64 20.51 11.35
C LYS A 475 -7.67 20.11 10.23
N LEU A 476 -7.10 18.90 10.30
CA LEU A 476 -6.19 18.42 9.25
C LEU A 476 -6.93 18.15 7.94
N ARG A 477 -8.19 17.71 8.01
CA ARG A 477 -9.02 17.44 6.81
C ARG A 477 -9.37 18.74 6.08
N ASP A 478 -9.51 19.85 6.79
CA ASP A 478 -9.79 21.16 6.19
C ASP A 478 -8.68 21.62 5.24
N TYR A 479 -7.44 21.17 5.43
CA TYR A 479 -6.31 21.45 4.54
C TYR A 479 -6.41 20.76 3.18
N VAL A 480 -7.20 19.70 3.06
CA VAL A 480 -7.41 18.99 1.79
C VAL A 480 -8.83 19.18 1.25
N ASN A 481 -9.64 19.99 1.91
CA ASN A 481 -11.03 20.23 1.58
C ASN A 481 -11.22 21.37 0.57
N ILE A 482 -10.73 21.14 -0.65
CA ILE A 482 -11.04 22.01 -1.79
C ILE A 482 -12.39 21.72 -2.43
N LEU A 483 -12.96 20.55 -2.13
CA LEU A 483 -14.16 20.04 -2.78
C LEU A 483 -15.43 20.74 -2.30
N ASP A 484 -15.50 20.98 -0.99
CA ASP A 484 -16.73 21.43 -0.35
C ASP A 484 -16.55 22.79 0.32
N LYS A 485 -15.45 23.02 1.02
CA LYS A 485 -15.13 24.32 1.63
C LYS A 485 -14.42 25.28 0.68
N GLY A 486 -13.87 24.79 -0.44
CA GLY A 486 -13.13 25.63 -1.38
C GLY A 486 -11.84 26.23 -0.81
N ASN A 487 -11.22 25.59 0.18
CA ASN A 487 -10.04 26.07 0.91
C ASN A 487 -8.74 25.95 0.09
N TRP A 488 -8.64 26.67 -1.03
CA TRP A 488 -7.48 26.62 -1.93
C TRP A 488 -6.19 27.13 -1.28
N ASP A 489 -6.30 28.07 -0.36
CA ASP A 489 -5.21 28.60 0.45
C ASP A 489 -4.62 27.54 1.39
N LEU A 490 -5.46 26.85 2.16
CA LEU A 490 -5.02 25.75 3.03
C LEU A 490 -4.48 24.57 2.21
N PHE A 491 -5.07 24.30 1.03
CA PHE A 491 -4.57 23.28 0.12
C PHE A 491 -3.19 23.60 -0.46
N ALA A 492 -2.93 24.88 -0.76
CA ALA A 492 -1.59 25.33 -1.17
C ALA A 492 -0.57 25.10 -0.04
N ILE A 493 -0.94 25.43 1.21
CA ILE A 493 -0.09 25.15 2.39
C ILE A 493 0.17 23.65 2.52
N TYR A 494 -0.86 22.81 2.44
CA TYR A 494 -0.72 21.35 2.46
C TYR A 494 0.23 20.86 1.39
N THR A 495 0.09 21.34 0.16
CA THR A 495 0.92 20.96 -0.97
C THR A 495 2.39 21.31 -0.71
N ILE A 496 2.67 22.54 -0.30
CA ILE A 496 4.03 23.02 -0.02
C ILE A 496 4.64 22.20 1.12
N VAL A 497 3.92 22.01 2.23
CA VAL A 497 4.41 21.26 3.40
C VAL A 497 4.69 19.80 3.03
N LEU A 498 3.75 19.14 2.34
CA LEU A 498 3.93 17.75 1.92
C LEU A 498 5.14 17.59 1.00
N TRP A 499 5.29 18.46 0.00
CA TRP A 499 6.39 18.38 -0.98
C TRP A 499 7.72 18.73 -0.35
N LEU A 500 7.77 19.74 0.52
CA LEU A 500 8.95 20.11 1.28
C LEU A 500 9.41 18.97 2.18
N ILE A 501 8.48 18.30 2.88
CA ILE A 501 8.78 17.14 3.71
C ILE A 501 9.30 15.98 2.84
N ALA A 502 8.61 15.65 1.75
CA ALA A 502 8.91 14.50 0.93
C ALA A 502 10.22 14.62 0.12
N LEU A 503 10.52 15.82 -0.40
CA LEU A 503 11.65 16.04 -1.32
C LEU A 503 12.90 16.60 -0.64
N ILE A 504 12.76 17.28 0.50
CA ILE A 504 13.86 18.02 1.14
C ILE A 504 14.07 17.57 2.59
N ILE A 505 13.09 17.77 3.49
CA ILE A 505 13.31 17.56 4.93
C ILE A 505 13.59 16.09 5.25
N PHE A 506 12.77 15.17 4.75
CA PHE A 506 12.95 13.75 5.05
C PHE A 506 14.24 13.18 4.44
N PRO A 507 14.59 13.46 3.16
CA PRO A 507 15.91 13.15 2.64
C PRO A 507 17.06 13.75 3.45
N ALA A 508 16.93 14.98 3.95
CA ALA A 508 17.96 15.60 4.80
C ALA A 508 18.13 14.86 6.14
N ILE A 509 17.03 14.47 6.80
CA ILE A 509 17.09 13.64 8.02
C ILE A 509 17.77 12.31 7.72
N PHE A 510 17.40 11.64 6.63
CA PHE A 510 17.97 10.35 6.26
C PHE A 510 19.46 10.45 5.88
N TRP A 511 19.87 11.58 5.27
CA TRP A 511 21.26 11.91 5.03
C TRP A 511 22.05 12.09 6.32
N ILE A 512 21.50 12.81 7.31
CA ILE A 512 22.12 13.00 8.63
C ILE A 512 22.33 11.65 9.32
N ILE A 513 21.31 10.78 9.33
CA ILE A 513 21.41 9.42 9.87
C ILE A 513 22.52 8.63 9.17
N SER A 514 22.59 8.72 7.84
CA SER A 514 23.62 8.04 7.04
C SER A 514 25.03 8.56 7.32
N LYS A 515 25.17 9.87 7.59
CA LYS A 515 26.43 10.50 7.99
C LYS A 515 26.90 9.98 9.35
N PHE A 516 26.02 9.95 10.36
CA PHE A 516 26.35 9.35 11.65
C PHE A 516 26.70 7.85 11.53
N GLY A 517 25.93 7.11 10.73
CA GLY A 517 26.22 5.70 10.46
C GLY A 517 27.60 5.50 9.81
N LYS A 518 28.00 6.38 8.89
CA LYS A 518 29.35 6.37 8.30
C LYS A 518 30.43 6.56 9.37
N GLU A 519 30.30 7.60 10.20
CA GLU A 519 31.30 7.94 11.22
C GLU A 519 31.50 6.80 12.22
N LEU A 520 30.40 6.20 12.69
CA LEU A 520 30.44 5.11 13.67
C LEU A 520 30.92 3.76 13.10
N SER A 521 30.70 3.53 11.80
CA SER A 521 31.13 2.31 11.10
C SER A 521 32.52 2.40 10.48
N LYS A 522 33.10 3.62 10.44
CA LYS A 522 34.33 3.96 9.70
C LYS A 522 34.28 3.56 8.22
N ALA A 523 33.11 3.65 7.59
CA ALA A 523 32.93 3.36 6.18
C ALA A 523 33.65 4.40 5.29
N LYS A 524 34.29 3.96 4.20
CA LYS A 524 34.99 4.87 3.28
C LYS A 524 34.06 5.57 2.28
N GLU A 525 32.88 5.02 2.02
CA GLU A 525 31.91 5.60 1.10
C GLU A 525 31.42 7.01 1.49
N LYS A 526 30.92 7.77 0.51
CA LYS A 526 30.29 9.07 0.76
C LYS A 526 28.94 8.88 1.49
N PRO A 527 28.59 9.72 2.48
CA PRO A 527 27.31 9.61 3.21
C PRO A 527 26.08 9.56 2.29
N PHE A 528 26.15 10.28 1.17
CA PHE A 528 25.08 10.31 0.17
C PHE A 528 24.85 8.95 -0.52
N ASN A 529 25.92 8.22 -0.85
CA ASN A 529 25.79 6.90 -1.48
C ASN A 529 25.23 5.88 -0.48
N ILE A 530 25.70 5.96 0.77
CA ILE A 530 25.18 5.18 1.90
C ILE A 530 23.67 5.44 2.05
N MET A 531 23.26 6.71 2.06
CA MET A 531 21.86 7.12 2.14
C MET A 531 21.03 6.48 1.04
N ILE A 532 21.46 6.60 -0.23
CA ILE A 532 20.73 6.05 -1.38
C ILE A 532 20.61 4.52 -1.27
N SER A 533 21.68 3.82 -0.89
CA SER A 533 21.64 2.37 -0.69
C SER A 533 20.66 1.97 0.43
N GLN A 534 20.70 2.69 1.55
CA GLN A 534 19.84 2.45 2.71
C GLN A 534 18.36 2.75 2.46
N THR A 535 17.99 3.57 1.48
CA THR A 535 16.56 3.81 1.16
C THR A 535 15.80 2.52 0.85
N SER A 536 16.49 1.49 0.36
CA SER A 536 15.89 0.17 0.13
C SER A 536 15.45 -0.55 1.42
N SER A 537 15.98 -0.16 2.59
CA SER A 537 15.49 -0.62 3.89
C SER A 537 14.11 -0.08 4.23
N LEU A 538 13.67 1.05 3.66
CA LEU A 538 12.32 1.60 3.88
C LEU A 538 11.23 0.87 3.09
N LEU A 539 11.58 0.03 2.12
CA LEU A 539 10.58 -0.59 1.24
C LEU A 539 9.62 -1.53 1.99
N PRO A 540 10.08 -2.48 2.84
CA PRO A 540 9.16 -3.38 3.53
C PRO A 540 8.23 -2.66 4.52
N ILE A 541 8.77 -1.76 5.36
CA ILE A 541 7.95 -0.96 6.28
C ILE A 541 7.02 0.00 5.53
N GLY A 542 7.50 0.66 4.46
CA GLY A 542 6.69 1.53 3.62
C GLY A 542 5.53 0.79 3.00
N LEU A 543 5.77 -0.37 2.37
CA LEU A 543 4.72 -1.21 1.81
C LEU A 543 3.73 -1.64 2.90
N SER A 544 4.21 -1.98 4.09
CA SER A 544 3.36 -2.40 5.21
C SER A 544 2.44 -1.26 5.69
N ILE A 545 2.92 -0.02 5.72
CA ILE A 545 2.08 1.16 6.00
C ILE A 545 0.99 1.31 4.93
N TRP A 546 1.33 1.16 3.65
CA TRP A 546 0.35 1.19 2.56
C TRP A 546 -0.68 0.06 2.69
N ILE A 547 -0.26 -1.16 3.01
CA ILE A 547 -1.17 -2.30 3.24
C ILE A 547 -2.11 -2.00 4.41
N ALA A 548 -1.58 -1.51 5.53
CA ALA A 548 -2.37 -1.16 6.71
C ALA A 548 -3.41 -0.07 6.40
N PHE A 549 -3.05 0.90 5.56
CA PHE A 549 -3.95 1.96 5.08
C PHE A 549 -5.09 1.40 4.21
N VAL A 550 -4.78 0.67 3.14
CA VAL A 550 -5.78 0.19 2.18
C VAL A 550 -6.66 -0.92 2.73
N MET A 551 -6.15 -1.70 3.67
CA MET A 551 -6.93 -2.73 4.37
C MET A 551 -8.07 -2.09 5.16
N GLN A 552 -7.80 -1.00 5.90
CA GLN A 552 -8.83 -0.28 6.65
C GLN A 552 -9.92 0.28 5.71
N MET A 553 -9.52 0.78 4.55
CA MET A 553 -10.45 1.26 3.51
C MET A 553 -11.36 0.13 3.01
N LEU A 554 -10.82 -1.05 2.71
CA LEU A 554 -11.61 -2.21 2.27
C LEU A 554 -12.55 -2.72 3.37
N PHE A 555 -12.04 -2.87 4.59
CA PHE A 555 -12.81 -3.49 5.68
C PHE A 555 -13.95 -2.59 6.13
N THR A 556 -13.74 -1.27 6.13
CA THR A 556 -14.79 -0.30 6.45
C THR A 556 -15.89 -0.25 5.37
N ASN A 557 -15.52 -0.40 4.09
CA ASN A 557 -16.43 -0.22 2.95
C ASN A 557 -16.91 -1.54 2.32
N PHE A 558 -16.74 -2.68 3.01
CA PHE A 558 -17.01 -3.99 2.44
C PHE A 558 -18.47 -4.16 1.96
N SER A 559 -19.44 -3.74 2.76
CA SER A 559 -20.86 -3.78 2.39
C SER A 559 -21.23 -2.73 1.34
N PHE A 560 -20.57 -1.56 1.32
CA PHE A 560 -20.75 -0.59 0.24
C PHE A 560 -20.33 -1.16 -1.11
N PHE A 561 -19.25 -1.95 -1.15
CA PHE A 561 -18.85 -2.66 -2.35
C PHE A 561 -19.93 -3.64 -2.82
N SER A 562 -20.48 -4.48 -1.94
CA SER A 562 -21.53 -5.44 -2.33
C SER A 562 -22.83 -4.76 -2.75
N GLN A 563 -23.21 -3.68 -2.07
CA GLN A 563 -24.36 -2.86 -2.46
C GLN A 563 -24.17 -2.24 -3.85
N SER A 564 -23.00 -1.64 -4.10
CA SER A 564 -22.67 -1.02 -5.39
C SER A 564 -22.53 -2.06 -6.50
N LEU A 565 -22.18 -3.30 -6.19
CA LEU A 565 -22.16 -4.39 -7.17
C LEU A 565 -23.58 -4.83 -7.56
N SER A 566 -24.54 -4.75 -6.64
CA SER A 566 -25.96 -5.04 -6.91
C SER A 566 -26.67 -3.91 -7.64
N ASP A 567 -26.25 -2.65 -7.44
CA ASP A 567 -26.71 -1.46 -8.16
C ASP A 567 -25.53 -0.64 -8.73
N PRO A 568 -24.90 -1.10 -9.83
CA PRO A 568 -23.67 -0.50 -10.39
C PRO A 568 -23.77 0.98 -10.74
N PHE A 569 -24.93 1.42 -11.21
CA PHE A 569 -25.16 2.80 -11.65
C PHE A 569 -25.87 3.64 -10.59
N GLY A 570 -26.45 3.02 -9.55
CA GLY A 570 -27.31 3.75 -8.60
C GLY A 570 -28.68 4.09 -9.19
N TRP A 571 -29.16 3.31 -10.16
CA TRP A 571 -30.44 3.55 -10.85
C TRP A 571 -31.61 2.81 -10.18
N GLY A 572 -31.38 2.22 -9.00
CA GLY A 572 -32.37 1.41 -8.29
C GLY A 572 -32.39 -0.05 -8.72
N TRP A 573 -31.30 -0.54 -9.34
CA TRP A 573 -31.17 -1.96 -9.67
C TRP A 573 -30.95 -2.81 -8.41
N ASN A 574 -31.15 -4.12 -8.56
CA ASN A 574 -30.83 -5.07 -7.50
C ASN A 574 -30.38 -6.43 -8.06
N LEU A 575 -29.31 -6.42 -8.87
CA LEU A 575 -28.84 -7.58 -9.63
C LEU A 575 -28.50 -8.79 -8.77
N LEU A 576 -28.06 -8.57 -7.53
CA LEU A 576 -27.61 -9.61 -6.60
C LEU A 576 -28.48 -9.74 -5.35
N GLY A 577 -29.56 -8.96 -5.24
CA GLY A 577 -30.38 -8.91 -4.02
C GLY A 577 -29.76 -8.13 -2.86
N LEU A 578 -28.61 -7.48 -3.04
CA LEU A 578 -27.81 -6.87 -1.96
C LEU A 578 -27.93 -5.33 -1.87
N ALA A 579 -28.66 -4.68 -2.77
CA ALA A 579 -28.65 -3.21 -2.90
C ALA A 579 -29.14 -2.47 -1.63
N GLY A 580 -30.11 -3.08 -0.92
CA GLY A 580 -30.70 -2.58 0.33
C GLY A 580 -30.13 -3.19 1.61
N THR A 581 -29.01 -3.93 1.53
CA THR A 581 -28.36 -4.46 2.74
C THR A 581 -27.86 -3.31 3.62
N PRO A 582 -27.89 -3.46 4.95
CA PRO A 582 -27.39 -2.41 5.85
C PRO A 582 -25.87 -2.28 5.76
N TRP A 583 -25.36 -1.09 6.09
CA TRP A 583 -23.92 -0.90 6.20
C TRP A 583 -23.37 -1.70 7.40
N LYS A 584 -22.45 -2.60 7.10
CA LYS A 584 -21.66 -3.39 8.07
C LYS A 584 -20.19 -3.38 7.69
N GLN A 585 -19.33 -3.20 8.68
CA GLN A 585 -17.88 -3.26 8.53
C GLN A 585 -17.40 -4.71 8.68
N LEU A 586 -16.34 -5.05 7.95
CA LEU A 586 -15.70 -6.35 8.07
C LEU A 586 -14.78 -6.35 9.30
N ILE A 587 -15.18 -7.05 10.37
CA ILE A 587 -14.42 -7.25 11.61
C ILE A 587 -13.75 -5.97 12.18
N PRO A 588 -14.51 -4.88 12.43
CA PRO A 588 -13.97 -3.58 12.84
C PRO A 588 -13.02 -3.64 14.05
N HIS A 589 -13.35 -4.49 15.01
CA HIS A 589 -12.59 -4.69 16.26
C HIS A 589 -11.18 -5.26 16.06
N LEU A 590 -10.90 -5.99 14.97
CA LEU A 590 -9.58 -6.59 14.70
C LEU A 590 -8.68 -5.69 13.86
N ILE A 591 -9.21 -4.62 13.27
CA ILE A 591 -8.46 -3.79 12.32
C ILE A 591 -7.17 -3.24 12.96
N PRO A 592 -7.18 -2.61 14.16
CA PRO A 592 -5.94 -2.12 14.77
C PRO A 592 -4.90 -3.23 14.98
N MET A 593 -5.34 -4.42 15.39
CA MET A 593 -4.45 -5.56 15.62
C MET A 593 -3.80 -6.03 14.32
N ILE A 594 -4.56 -6.14 13.23
CA ILE A 594 -4.03 -6.54 11.94
C ILE A 594 -3.05 -5.48 11.40
N GLN A 595 -3.36 -4.19 11.55
CA GLN A 595 -2.47 -3.09 11.15
C GLN A 595 -1.13 -3.16 11.89
N VAL A 596 -1.13 -3.43 13.20
CA VAL A 596 0.09 -3.64 13.98
C VAL A 596 0.90 -4.82 13.46
N ILE A 597 0.26 -5.99 13.25
CA ILE A 597 0.94 -7.19 12.78
C ILE A 597 1.64 -6.90 11.45
N ILE A 598 0.95 -6.22 10.53
CA ILE A 598 1.49 -5.83 9.22
C ILE A 598 2.72 -4.93 9.39
N VAL A 599 2.67 -3.88 10.22
CA VAL A 599 3.81 -2.97 10.37
C VAL A 599 4.98 -3.61 11.11
N ILE A 600 4.75 -4.45 12.11
CA ILE A 600 5.82 -5.22 12.78
C ILE A 600 6.49 -6.19 11.80
N PHE A 601 5.71 -6.83 10.94
CA PHE A 601 6.24 -7.68 9.86
C PHE A 601 7.10 -6.86 8.90
N GLY A 602 6.62 -5.69 8.48
CA GLY A 602 7.38 -4.73 7.66
C GLY A 602 8.71 -4.34 8.31
N PHE A 603 8.68 -3.98 9.59
CA PHE A 603 9.87 -3.63 10.37
C PHE A 603 10.90 -4.76 10.36
N TYR A 604 10.50 -6.01 10.63
CA TYR A 604 11.41 -7.15 10.62
C TYR A 604 12.17 -7.30 9.30
N TYR A 605 11.47 -7.20 8.16
CA TYR A 605 12.12 -7.28 6.84
C TYR A 605 12.93 -6.03 6.49
N SER A 606 12.51 -4.83 6.94
CA SER A 606 13.30 -3.61 6.82
C SER A 606 14.64 -3.73 7.53
N ILE A 607 14.64 -4.24 8.76
CA ILE A 607 15.86 -4.48 9.53
C ILE A 607 16.73 -5.57 8.87
N LYS A 608 16.12 -6.64 8.35
CA LYS A 608 16.87 -7.67 7.61
C LYS A 608 17.57 -7.10 6.38
N ASN A 609 16.88 -6.28 5.59
CA ASN A 609 17.47 -5.61 4.44
C ASN A 609 18.58 -4.63 4.85
N LEU A 610 18.36 -3.89 5.94
CA LEU A 610 19.34 -2.93 6.44
C LEU A 610 20.65 -3.62 6.85
N TRP A 611 20.57 -4.78 7.50
CA TRP A 611 21.74 -5.58 7.84
C TRP A 611 22.49 -6.03 6.57
N ASP A 612 21.76 -6.55 5.58
CA ASP A 612 22.34 -6.96 4.30
C ASP A 612 23.05 -5.81 3.58
N ILE A 613 22.49 -4.60 3.61
CA ILE A 613 23.10 -3.40 3.01
C ILE A 613 24.43 -3.07 3.70
N TRP A 614 24.45 -3.02 5.04
CA TRP A 614 25.65 -2.68 5.81
C TRP A 614 26.72 -3.77 5.79
N SER A 615 26.34 -5.05 5.64
CA SER A 615 27.27 -6.16 5.58
C SER A 615 27.86 -6.38 4.19
N ASN A 616 27.07 -6.19 3.12
CA ASN A 616 27.46 -6.63 1.77
C ASN A 616 27.52 -5.53 0.71
N LYS A 617 26.81 -4.40 0.90
CA LYS A 617 26.58 -3.43 -0.19
C LYS A 617 27.30 -2.12 -0.02
N ILE A 618 27.75 -1.82 1.19
CA ILE A 618 28.59 -0.66 1.47
C ILE A 618 30.04 -1.15 1.47
N GLU A 619 30.87 -0.54 0.63
CA GLU A 619 32.27 -0.89 0.51
C GLU A 619 33.09 -0.37 1.69
N TYR A 620 34.10 -1.16 2.09
CA TYR A 620 35.12 -0.80 3.09
C TYR A 620 34.53 -0.38 4.46
N VAL A 621 33.71 -1.25 5.04
CA VAL A 621 33.11 -1.04 6.38
C VAL A 621 33.86 -1.82 7.44
N ASN A 622 34.39 -1.13 8.46
CA ASN A 622 35.11 -1.79 9.56
C ASN A 622 34.15 -2.30 10.66
N TYR A 623 33.10 -1.53 10.97
CA TYR A 623 32.12 -1.87 12.02
C TYR A 623 30.68 -1.81 11.48
N PRO A 624 30.24 -2.80 10.69
CA PRO A 624 28.91 -2.79 10.04
C PRO A 624 27.75 -2.74 11.04
N PHE A 625 27.93 -3.33 12.23
CA PHE A 625 26.94 -3.28 13.32
C PHE A 625 26.64 -1.85 13.78
N ASN A 626 27.65 -0.99 13.87
CA ASN A 626 27.46 0.39 14.35
C ASN A 626 26.70 1.23 13.33
N GLY A 627 27.04 1.07 12.04
CA GLY A 627 26.32 1.71 10.95
C GLY A 627 24.86 1.26 10.92
N PHE A 628 24.63 -0.05 10.99
CA PHE A 628 23.30 -0.65 11.08
C PHE A 628 22.47 -0.07 12.24
N LEU A 629 23.06 0.11 13.41
CA LEU A 629 22.35 0.53 14.61
C LEU A 629 21.65 1.88 14.42
N THR A 630 22.32 2.86 13.79
CA THR A 630 21.78 4.21 13.55
C THR A 630 20.44 4.19 12.80
N THR A 631 20.42 3.60 11.61
CA THR A 631 19.21 3.51 10.79
C THR A 631 18.18 2.54 11.39
N SER A 632 18.61 1.52 12.14
CA SER A 632 17.69 0.56 12.78
C SER A 632 16.86 1.18 13.92
N ILE A 633 17.47 2.08 14.71
CA ILE A 633 16.79 2.84 15.77
C ILE A 633 15.73 3.75 15.15
N PHE A 634 16.05 4.41 14.04
CA PHE A 634 15.08 5.22 13.30
C PHE A 634 13.86 4.41 12.84
N HIS A 635 14.08 3.22 12.27
CA HIS A 635 12.99 2.30 11.92
C HIS A 635 12.16 1.87 13.13
N LEU A 636 12.81 1.65 14.29
CA LEU A 636 12.14 1.28 15.52
C LEU A 636 11.21 2.40 16.00
N ILE A 637 11.72 3.64 16.07
CA ILE A 637 10.96 4.83 16.50
C ILE A 637 9.75 5.04 15.59
N ILE A 638 9.95 5.01 14.28
CA ILE A 638 8.86 5.14 13.30
C ILE A 638 7.81 4.05 13.50
N THR A 639 8.23 2.80 13.68
CA THR A 639 7.30 1.69 13.88
C THR A 639 6.51 1.87 15.19
N CYS A 640 7.15 2.33 16.27
CA CYS A 640 6.46 2.69 17.51
C CYS A 640 5.40 3.78 17.28
N LEU A 641 5.71 4.82 16.50
CA LEU A 641 4.75 5.89 16.18
C LEU A 641 3.53 5.36 15.40
N PHE A 642 3.73 4.45 14.44
CA PHE A 642 2.63 3.83 13.71
C PHE A 642 1.81 2.88 14.59
N ILE A 643 2.45 2.07 15.45
CA ILE A 643 1.74 1.24 16.43
C ILE A 643 0.88 2.11 17.34
N PHE A 644 1.44 3.22 17.84
CA PHE A 644 0.71 4.18 18.65
C PHE A 644 -0.47 4.76 17.88
N PHE A 645 -0.27 5.20 16.64
CA PHE A 645 -1.35 5.75 15.81
C PHE A 645 -2.48 4.74 15.52
N TYR A 646 -2.16 3.47 15.29
CA TYR A 646 -3.18 2.46 15.00
C TYR A 646 -3.93 2.02 16.24
N THR A 647 -3.27 1.94 17.40
CA THR A 647 -3.84 1.34 18.62
C THR A 647 -4.34 2.36 19.64
N ASN A 648 -3.92 3.62 19.52
CA ASN A 648 -4.39 4.74 20.31
C ASN A 648 -5.06 5.78 19.42
#